data_AF-A0A958W8B8-F1
#
_entry.id   AF-A0A958W8B8-F1
#
_cell.length_a   1.000
_cell.length_b   1.000
_cell.length_c   1.000
_cell.angle_alpha   90.00
_cell.angle_beta   90.00
_cell.angle_gamma   90.00
#
_symmetry.space_group_name_H-M   'P 1'
#
loop_
_entity.id
_entity.type
_entity.pdbx_description
1 polymer ?
#
loop_
_entity_poly.entity_id
_entity_poly.type
_entity_poly.pdbx_seq_one_letter_code
_entity_poly.pdbx_strand_id
1 'polypeptide(L)'
;MRYLFFLLAFTLFFKGYTQSVRYKDIAPMIESTSDEYALSVLKEFISTNLDHPAANLRIAALYIKQAQKADPLIEYEKIQALATEAKQRLFKASILIDEKEVKKNEDYYMWIVRLKQLTEVNYPLIKQFIDEEKSEINKMLNQLTLVYNDFTNSVGFYDQAVKEFMQVSSTYSSLKNLYMLYDDKLDEKFTSIKLNYDSCLLYFDRYKAETDTFPLKGYNQKLTVKPINIYRYDGLVSQVNFLKDDVEIWDYATWVDTVRSVVQGEIAGVRKLLDTNEDRQDNAIKNLTSGTNGNDNVIEVDKSIVFNLLRYDYNNPIVPLLKYKESKQKLLLEQANDTYYDTAKIGIERKLVYYNKMLYNIRDSDSLIAQFNSRFDPVRMHKYEGFLDKYYGGIDGSKQYMFAEKNDLRKDFGIYGTLFKEGVESIRPVDSIGTYTKYKTLKIPLAIQAFDSEELANGSLFTTKMLETPDGGYYLAGFYGPDKKSKNSKVFLASLNPKKTVKWFNEYDIEIDSAGTDSNNSVAAITLTNEGVALLIHSKQMDKDVSITTFIHVLQDGTLKNAKRLNSNLFPRKLLFNEEQSNFLACFTGATANMVNSERNKLDLVNINSLGEQAWVYSDSETGGYVDAVTTQNGILIIRNILAGGNSSVLLTTIDNGKKTNEKSFFTNAADQVNRVFKLNDSSISLMGADYFSIVNAKLEMIYP
;
A
#
# COMPACT_ATOMS: atom_id res chain seq x y z
N MET A 1 -31.51 -35.68 88.63
CA MET A 1 -30.78 -36.15 87.43
C MET A 1 -30.66 -37.68 87.37
N ARG A 2 -31.76 -38.42 87.63
CA ARG A 2 -31.88 -39.90 87.47
C ARG A 2 -33.19 -40.33 86.80
N TYR A 3 -34.07 -39.38 86.47
CA TYR A 3 -35.36 -39.61 85.81
C TYR A 3 -35.40 -39.20 84.33
N LEU A 4 -34.35 -38.51 83.83
CA LEU A 4 -34.28 -38.08 82.42
C LEU A 4 -33.82 -39.20 81.47
N PHE A 5 -33.06 -40.17 81.98
CA PHE A 5 -32.59 -41.34 81.21
C PHE A 5 -33.66 -42.44 81.10
N PHE A 6 -34.63 -42.48 82.02
CA PHE A 6 -35.74 -43.45 81.96
C PHE A 6 -36.85 -43.01 81.01
N LEU A 7 -37.00 -41.69 80.78
CA LEU A 7 -37.99 -41.15 79.82
C LEU A 7 -37.51 -41.23 78.36
N LEU A 8 -36.19 -41.26 78.12
CA LEU A 8 -35.61 -41.39 76.77
C LEU A 8 -35.52 -42.84 76.27
N ALA A 9 -35.60 -43.83 77.17
CA ALA A 9 -35.61 -45.25 76.81
C ALA A 9 -37.02 -45.78 76.45
N PHE A 10 -38.09 -45.03 76.76
CA PHE A 10 -39.47 -45.46 76.51
C PHE A 10 -40.04 -44.95 75.17
N THR A 11 -39.37 -44.02 74.49
CA THR A 11 -39.79 -43.50 73.17
C THR A 11 -39.21 -44.29 71.99
N LEU A 12 -38.35 -45.28 72.22
CA LEU A 12 -37.76 -46.14 71.18
C LEU A 12 -38.52 -47.46 70.92
N PHE A 13 -39.63 -47.72 71.63
CA PHE A 13 -40.40 -48.97 71.47
C PHE A 13 -41.76 -48.82 70.76
N PHE A 14 -42.16 -47.61 70.39
CA PHE A 14 -43.26 -47.44 69.43
C PHE A 14 -42.70 -47.49 68.01
N LYS A 15 -42.29 -48.69 67.57
CA LYS A 15 -42.49 -49.03 66.16
C LYS A 15 -44.00 -48.98 65.96
N GLY A 16 -44.50 -47.85 65.45
CA GLY A 16 -45.82 -47.81 64.88
C GLY A 16 -45.91 -49.02 63.95
N TYR A 17 -46.78 -49.96 64.29
CA TYR A 17 -47.22 -50.97 63.35
C TYR A 17 -47.96 -50.20 62.27
N THR A 18 -47.22 -49.69 61.29
CA THR A 18 -47.79 -49.29 60.01
C THR A 18 -48.48 -50.56 59.53
N GLN A 19 -49.82 -50.56 59.56
CA GLN A 19 -50.59 -51.64 58.95
C GLN A 19 -50.04 -51.81 57.55
N SER A 20 -49.45 -52.97 57.24
CA SER A 20 -48.94 -53.20 55.90
C SER A 20 -50.15 -53.13 54.98
N VAL A 21 -50.24 -52.05 54.21
CA VAL A 21 -51.32 -51.84 53.24
C VAL A 21 -51.39 -53.10 52.40
N ARG A 22 -52.55 -53.75 52.31
CA ARG A 22 -52.67 -54.99 51.54
C ARG A 22 -52.93 -54.63 50.09
N TYR A 23 -52.37 -55.42 49.16
CA TYR A 23 -52.52 -55.13 47.73
C TYR A 23 -53.99 -55.05 47.28
N LYS A 24 -54.86 -55.88 47.86
CA LYS A 24 -56.32 -55.83 47.64
C LYS A 24 -56.97 -54.48 47.93
N ASP A 25 -56.38 -53.70 48.85
CA ASP A 25 -56.93 -52.40 49.28
C ASP A 25 -56.51 -51.28 48.30
N ILE A 26 -55.40 -51.47 47.57
CA ILE A 26 -54.88 -50.49 46.60
C ILE A 26 -55.17 -50.87 45.14
N ALA A 27 -55.41 -52.15 44.82
CA ALA A 27 -55.65 -52.60 43.45
C ALA A 27 -56.85 -51.89 42.78
N PRO A 28 -58.02 -51.73 43.43
CA PRO A 28 -59.14 -50.98 42.86
C PRO A 28 -58.85 -49.48 42.67
N MET A 29 -58.03 -48.92 43.57
CA MET A 29 -57.62 -47.51 43.54
C MET A 29 -56.67 -47.23 42.37
N ILE A 30 -55.74 -48.14 42.09
CA ILE A 30 -54.81 -48.08 40.96
C ILE A 30 -55.55 -48.20 39.61
N GLU A 31 -56.67 -48.93 39.57
CA GLU A 31 -57.48 -49.07 38.36
C GLU A 31 -58.37 -47.85 38.06
N SER A 32 -58.76 -47.10 39.08
CA SER A 32 -59.72 -45.99 38.97
C SER A 32 -59.08 -44.60 38.93
N THR A 33 -57.75 -44.51 39.01
CA THR A 33 -56.98 -43.26 39.09
C THR A 33 -56.12 -43.01 37.85
N SER A 34 -55.44 -41.86 37.81
CA SER A 34 -54.49 -41.54 36.74
C SER A 34 -53.20 -42.38 36.83
N ASP A 35 -52.52 -42.57 35.69
CA ASP A 35 -51.27 -43.34 35.63
C ASP A 35 -50.20 -42.83 36.62
N GLU A 36 -50.12 -41.51 36.82
CA GLU A 36 -49.15 -40.88 37.72
C GLU A 36 -49.42 -41.18 39.19
N TYR A 37 -50.68 -41.08 39.60
CA TYR A 37 -51.09 -41.38 40.96
C TYR A 37 -50.99 -42.87 41.25
N ALA A 38 -51.39 -43.72 40.29
CA ALA A 38 -51.21 -45.16 40.32
C ALA A 38 -49.73 -45.53 40.53
N LEU A 39 -48.81 -44.87 39.81
CA LEU A 39 -47.38 -45.11 39.95
C LEU A 39 -46.86 -44.70 41.34
N SER A 40 -47.33 -43.58 41.89
CA SER A 40 -46.96 -43.13 43.24
C SER A 40 -47.38 -44.15 44.31
N VAL A 41 -48.64 -44.60 44.28
CA VAL A 41 -49.19 -45.60 45.20
C VAL A 41 -48.42 -46.93 45.08
N LEU A 42 -48.12 -47.37 43.85
CA LEU A 42 -47.37 -48.60 43.61
C LEU A 42 -45.91 -48.52 44.10
N LYS A 43 -45.24 -47.37 43.93
CA LYS A 43 -43.88 -47.15 44.44
C LYS A 43 -43.84 -47.25 45.97
N GLU A 44 -44.78 -46.62 46.65
CA GLU A 44 -44.90 -46.68 48.11
C GLU A 44 -45.16 -48.11 48.58
N PHE A 45 -46.10 -48.81 47.95
CA PHE A 45 -46.41 -50.20 48.28
C PHE A 45 -45.22 -51.14 48.07
N ILE A 46 -44.53 -51.03 46.93
CA ILE A 46 -43.37 -51.89 46.60
C ILE A 46 -42.18 -51.61 47.51
N SER A 47 -42.03 -50.40 48.06
CA SER A 47 -40.96 -50.09 49.03
C SER A 47 -41.01 -50.97 50.28
N THR A 48 -42.20 -51.46 50.65
CA THR A 48 -42.42 -52.35 51.79
C THR A 48 -42.71 -53.80 51.38
N ASN A 49 -43.11 -54.04 50.14
CA ASN A 49 -43.47 -55.36 49.60
C ASN A 49 -42.74 -55.65 48.27
N LEU A 50 -41.41 -55.76 48.35
CA LEU A 50 -40.52 -55.84 47.16
C LEU A 50 -40.82 -57.01 46.21
N ASP A 51 -41.34 -58.12 46.74
CA ASP A 51 -41.55 -59.38 46.02
C ASP A 51 -43.05 -59.68 45.81
N HIS A 52 -43.90 -58.65 45.79
CA HIS A 52 -45.30 -58.84 45.45
C HIS A 52 -45.47 -59.08 43.93
N PRO A 53 -46.06 -60.20 43.47
CA PRO A 53 -46.10 -60.57 42.05
C PRO A 53 -46.86 -59.55 41.18
N ALA A 54 -48.15 -59.34 41.47
CA ALA A 54 -49.01 -58.45 40.68
C ALA A 54 -48.56 -56.97 40.70
N ALA A 55 -48.09 -56.46 41.84
CA ALA A 55 -47.58 -55.10 41.97
C ALA A 55 -46.36 -54.86 41.08
N ASN A 56 -45.39 -55.80 41.06
CA ASN A 56 -44.22 -55.71 40.18
C ASN A 56 -44.63 -55.72 38.69
N LEU A 57 -45.62 -56.52 38.30
CA LEU A 57 -46.12 -56.51 36.93
C LEU A 57 -46.82 -55.18 36.58
N ARG A 58 -47.67 -54.68 37.48
CA ARG A 58 -48.43 -53.44 37.26
C ARG A 58 -47.55 -52.21 37.18
N ILE A 59 -46.56 -52.09 38.06
CA ILE A 59 -45.61 -50.96 38.02
C ILE A 59 -44.77 -50.99 36.74
N ALA A 60 -44.37 -52.20 36.29
CA ALA A 60 -43.62 -52.34 35.04
C ALA A 60 -44.42 -51.84 33.84
N ALA A 61 -45.68 -52.24 33.73
CA ALA A 61 -46.56 -51.79 32.65
C ALA A 61 -46.75 -50.26 32.64
N LEU A 62 -46.84 -49.63 33.82
CA LEU A 62 -46.92 -48.17 33.91
C LEU A 62 -45.61 -47.49 33.47
N TYR A 63 -44.46 -48.04 33.85
CA TYR A 63 -43.16 -47.52 33.39
C TYR A 63 -43.00 -47.64 31.87
N ILE A 64 -43.41 -48.76 31.26
CA ILE A 64 -43.38 -48.95 29.81
C ILE A 64 -44.28 -47.92 29.13
N LYS A 65 -45.51 -47.75 29.63
CA LYS A 65 -46.46 -46.76 29.10
C LYS A 65 -45.91 -45.33 29.20
N GLN A 66 -45.19 -44.99 30.27
CA GLN A 66 -44.54 -43.68 30.38
C GLN A 66 -43.33 -43.55 29.45
N ALA A 67 -42.53 -44.60 29.29
CA ALA A 67 -41.41 -44.63 28.35
C ALA A 67 -41.87 -44.45 26.90
N GLN A 68 -42.95 -45.12 26.49
CA GLN A 68 -43.55 -45.01 25.15
C GLN A 68 -44.17 -43.62 24.86
N LYS A 69 -44.52 -42.86 25.91
CA LYS A 69 -45.06 -41.50 25.79
C LYS A 69 -43.98 -40.42 25.72
N ALA A 70 -42.78 -40.70 26.23
CA ALA A 70 -41.69 -39.75 26.29
C ALA A 70 -41.04 -39.57 24.91
N ASP A 71 -40.44 -38.41 24.69
CA ASP A 71 -39.79 -38.10 23.42
C ASP A 71 -38.46 -38.90 23.27
N PRO A 72 -38.29 -39.69 22.19
CA PRO A 72 -37.13 -40.57 22.02
C PRO A 72 -35.79 -39.84 21.87
N LEU A 73 -35.77 -38.60 21.37
CA LEU A 73 -34.54 -37.85 21.13
C LEU A 73 -34.27 -36.78 22.20
N ILE A 74 -35.32 -36.23 22.82
CA ILE A 74 -35.21 -35.18 23.85
C ILE A 74 -35.17 -35.78 25.26
N GLU A 75 -36.01 -36.79 25.53
CA GLU A 75 -36.17 -37.40 26.86
C GLU A 75 -35.51 -38.80 26.94
N TYR A 76 -34.45 -39.02 26.16
CA TYR A 76 -33.76 -40.31 26.08
C TYR A 76 -33.36 -40.88 27.46
N GLU A 77 -32.77 -40.07 28.33
CA GLU A 77 -32.34 -40.51 29.67
C GLU A 77 -33.52 -40.99 30.53
N LYS A 78 -34.67 -40.31 30.42
CA LYS A 78 -35.91 -40.69 31.10
C LYS A 78 -36.43 -42.01 30.56
N ILE A 79 -36.39 -42.23 29.25
CA ILE A 79 -36.79 -43.50 28.63
C ILE A 79 -35.88 -44.63 29.11
N GLN A 80 -34.56 -44.43 29.10
CA GLN A 80 -33.59 -45.43 29.59
C GLN A 80 -33.83 -45.81 31.05
N ALA A 81 -34.05 -44.81 31.93
CA ALA A 81 -34.34 -45.05 33.34
C ALA A 81 -35.65 -45.84 33.52
N LEU A 82 -36.73 -45.42 32.86
CA LEU A 82 -38.05 -46.08 32.94
C LEU A 82 -38.01 -47.51 32.38
N ALA A 83 -37.37 -47.72 31.23
CA ALA A 83 -37.24 -49.02 30.58
C ALA A 83 -36.37 -49.97 31.41
N THR A 84 -35.30 -49.48 32.04
CA THR A 84 -34.44 -50.27 32.94
C THR A 84 -35.20 -50.72 34.18
N GLU A 85 -35.93 -49.81 34.82
CA GLU A 85 -36.80 -50.14 35.96
C GLU A 85 -37.89 -51.14 35.56
N ALA A 86 -38.57 -50.92 34.44
CA ALA A 86 -39.57 -51.85 33.92
C ALA A 86 -39.00 -53.25 33.67
N LYS A 87 -37.80 -53.35 33.09
CA LYS A 87 -37.09 -54.63 32.87
C LYS A 87 -36.84 -55.38 34.16
N GLN A 88 -36.36 -54.70 35.20
CA GLN A 88 -36.14 -55.30 36.51
C GLN A 88 -37.44 -55.82 37.13
N ARG A 89 -38.53 -55.04 37.01
CA ARG A 89 -39.84 -55.37 37.55
C ARG A 89 -40.51 -56.53 36.81
N LEU A 90 -40.41 -56.58 35.48
CA LEU A 90 -40.84 -57.73 34.68
C LEU A 90 -40.04 -59.00 34.99
N PHE A 91 -38.73 -58.86 35.23
CA PHE A 91 -37.90 -59.99 35.64
C PHE A 91 -38.40 -60.57 36.97
N LYS A 92 -38.62 -59.72 37.97
CA LYS A 92 -39.23 -60.16 39.25
C LYS A 92 -40.61 -60.79 39.05
N ALA A 93 -41.50 -60.14 38.31
CA ALA A 93 -42.84 -60.66 38.04
C ALA A 93 -42.78 -62.05 37.39
N SER A 94 -41.86 -62.28 36.44
CA SER A 94 -41.73 -63.57 35.76
C SER A 94 -41.25 -64.73 36.64
N ILE A 95 -40.58 -64.43 37.76
CA ILE A 95 -40.13 -65.44 38.73
C ILE A 95 -41.24 -65.74 39.73
N LEU A 96 -42.01 -64.71 40.10
CA LEU A 96 -42.97 -64.75 41.20
C LEU A 96 -44.39 -65.16 40.78
N ILE A 97 -44.76 -64.98 39.51
CA ILE A 97 -46.06 -65.34 38.97
C ILE A 97 -46.01 -66.78 38.45
N ASP A 98 -46.80 -67.66 39.06
CA ASP A 98 -46.99 -69.04 38.63
C ASP A 98 -48.49 -69.36 38.45
N GLU A 99 -48.81 -70.58 38.02
CA GLU A 99 -50.21 -70.98 37.77
C GLU A 99 -51.08 -70.94 39.05
N LYS A 100 -50.48 -71.18 40.23
CA LYS A 100 -51.21 -71.15 41.51
C LYS A 100 -51.51 -69.72 41.93
N GLU A 101 -50.57 -68.81 41.71
CA GLU A 101 -50.69 -67.39 42.01
C GLU A 101 -51.82 -66.76 41.17
N VAL A 102 -51.82 -67.00 39.86
CA VAL A 102 -52.83 -66.44 38.96
C VAL A 102 -54.23 -66.94 39.31
N LYS A 103 -54.43 -68.24 39.55
CA LYS A 103 -55.73 -68.81 39.95
C LYS A 103 -56.24 -68.26 41.28
N LYS A 104 -55.36 -67.91 42.20
CA LYS A 104 -55.75 -67.37 43.52
C LYS A 104 -56.11 -65.89 43.46
N ASN A 105 -55.52 -65.15 42.52
CA ASN A 105 -55.55 -63.69 42.48
C ASN A 105 -56.00 -63.16 41.11
N GLU A 106 -56.95 -63.83 40.43
CA GLU A 106 -57.37 -63.49 39.07
C GLU A 106 -57.75 -62.01 38.91
N ASP A 107 -58.46 -61.44 39.89
CA ASP A 107 -58.88 -60.04 39.93
C ASP A 107 -57.72 -59.05 39.75
N TYR A 108 -56.51 -59.38 40.23
CA TYR A 108 -55.35 -58.48 40.13
C TYR A 108 -54.77 -58.37 38.72
N TYR A 109 -55.15 -59.29 37.82
CA TYR A 109 -54.67 -59.36 36.45
C TYR A 109 -55.74 -59.02 35.40
N MET A 110 -56.98 -58.75 35.84
CA MET A 110 -58.11 -58.40 34.97
C MET A 110 -57.83 -57.22 34.03
N TRP A 111 -56.96 -56.30 34.43
CA TRP A 111 -56.55 -55.18 33.57
C TRP A 111 -55.83 -55.62 32.29
N ILE A 112 -55.10 -56.76 32.29
CA ILE A 112 -54.44 -57.31 31.09
C ILE A 112 -55.50 -57.87 30.13
N VAL A 113 -56.50 -58.57 30.68
CA VAL A 113 -57.63 -59.10 29.92
C VAL A 113 -58.43 -57.97 29.27
N ARG A 114 -58.70 -56.89 30.01
CA ARG A 114 -59.33 -55.67 29.45
C ARG A 114 -58.49 -55.04 28.34
N LEU A 115 -57.18 -54.98 28.53
CA LEU A 115 -56.25 -54.40 27.54
C LEU A 115 -56.18 -55.24 26.25
N LYS A 116 -56.20 -56.57 26.36
CA LYS A 116 -56.17 -57.52 25.23
C LYS A 116 -57.55 -57.89 24.69
N GLN A 117 -58.63 -57.35 25.26
CA GLN A 117 -60.04 -57.62 24.88
C GLN A 117 -60.42 -59.12 24.97
N LEU A 118 -59.96 -59.80 26.00
CA LEU A 118 -60.27 -61.21 26.27
C LEU A 118 -61.34 -61.34 27.36
N THR A 119 -61.82 -62.57 27.60
CA THR A 119 -62.88 -62.85 28.59
C THR A 119 -62.37 -63.47 29.90
N GLU A 120 -61.20 -64.11 29.89
CA GLU A 120 -60.70 -64.88 31.04
C GLU A 120 -59.22 -64.61 31.33
N VAL A 121 -58.87 -64.58 32.62
CA VAL A 121 -57.49 -64.53 33.10
C VAL A 121 -56.96 -65.96 33.20
N ASN A 122 -55.87 -66.27 32.51
CA ASN A 122 -55.16 -67.53 32.70
C ASN A 122 -53.64 -67.30 32.70
N TYR A 123 -52.90 -68.21 33.35
CA TYR A 123 -51.44 -68.08 33.47
C TYR A 123 -50.72 -67.99 32.11
N PRO A 124 -51.05 -68.78 31.07
CA PRO A 124 -50.45 -68.63 29.75
C PRO A 124 -50.55 -67.22 29.17
N LEU A 125 -51.70 -66.55 29.32
CA LEU A 125 -51.90 -65.17 28.88
C LEU A 125 -50.98 -64.20 29.62
N ILE A 126 -50.88 -64.31 30.95
CA ILE A 126 -50.02 -63.42 31.76
C ILE A 126 -48.56 -63.64 31.43
N LYS A 127 -48.15 -64.90 31.26
CA LYS A 127 -46.78 -65.24 30.85
C LYS A 127 -46.46 -64.68 29.46
N GLN A 128 -47.36 -64.86 28.49
CA GLN A 128 -47.21 -64.30 27.15
C GLN A 128 -47.07 -62.77 27.20
N PHE A 129 -47.92 -62.09 27.97
CA PHE A 129 -47.82 -60.63 28.15
C PHE A 129 -46.46 -60.22 28.72
N ILE A 130 -45.98 -60.91 29.76
CA ILE A 130 -44.65 -60.62 30.33
C ILE A 130 -43.53 -60.83 29.31
N ASP A 131 -43.58 -61.89 28.52
CA ASP A 131 -42.57 -62.21 27.52
C ASP A 131 -42.59 -61.21 26.35
N GLU A 132 -43.77 -60.77 25.90
CA GLU A 132 -43.96 -59.71 24.92
C GLU A 132 -43.35 -58.39 25.42
N GLU A 133 -43.74 -57.93 26.61
CA GLU A 133 -43.26 -56.66 27.20
C GLU A 133 -41.74 -56.68 27.44
N LYS A 134 -41.18 -57.83 27.87
CA LYS A 134 -39.73 -57.98 28.00
C LYS A 134 -39.02 -57.86 26.66
N SER A 135 -39.58 -58.46 25.61
CA SER A 135 -39.04 -58.37 24.24
C SER A 135 -39.06 -56.92 23.76
N GLU A 136 -40.18 -56.23 23.94
CA GLU A 136 -40.34 -54.82 23.56
C GLU A 136 -39.37 -53.90 24.29
N ILE A 137 -39.21 -54.03 25.61
CA ILE A 137 -38.24 -53.23 26.37
C ILE A 137 -36.82 -53.50 25.91
N ASN A 138 -36.44 -54.76 25.72
CA ASN A 138 -35.09 -55.08 25.25
C ASN A 138 -34.83 -54.49 23.86
N LYS A 139 -35.82 -54.55 22.97
CA LYS A 139 -35.76 -53.91 21.65
C LYS A 139 -35.61 -52.40 21.81
N MET A 140 -36.41 -51.75 22.65
CA MET A 140 -36.36 -50.32 22.93
C MET A 140 -35.00 -49.91 23.48
N LEU A 141 -34.50 -50.58 24.52
CA LEU A 141 -33.19 -50.27 25.12
C LEU A 141 -32.05 -50.39 24.12
N ASN A 142 -32.04 -51.42 23.28
CA ASN A 142 -30.95 -51.64 22.34
C ASN A 142 -31.04 -50.68 21.13
N GLN A 143 -32.21 -50.58 20.50
CA GLN A 143 -32.38 -49.82 19.26
C GLN A 143 -32.40 -48.31 19.51
N LEU A 144 -33.10 -47.85 20.55
CA LEU A 144 -33.15 -46.42 20.86
C LEU A 144 -31.77 -45.85 21.25
N THR A 145 -30.93 -46.66 21.90
CA THR A 145 -29.54 -46.27 22.21
C THR A 145 -28.74 -46.02 20.93
N LEU A 146 -28.86 -46.88 19.92
CA LEU A 146 -28.18 -46.70 18.64
C LEU A 146 -28.67 -45.44 17.93
N VAL A 147 -30.00 -45.29 17.80
CA VAL A 147 -30.63 -44.13 17.18
C VAL A 147 -30.20 -42.82 17.86
N TYR A 148 -30.24 -42.77 19.19
CA TYR A 148 -29.86 -41.59 19.96
C TYR A 148 -28.38 -41.27 19.82
N ASN A 149 -27.50 -42.28 19.90
CA ASN A 149 -26.06 -42.07 19.75
C ASN A 149 -25.70 -41.56 18.36
N ASP A 150 -26.24 -42.15 17.30
CA ASP A 150 -25.98 -41.70 15.93
C ASP A 150 -26.54 -40.28 15.68
N PHE A 151 -27.74 -39.98 16.18
CA PHE A 151 -28.30 -38.63 16.12
C PHE A 151 -27.41 -37.60 16.85
N THR A 152 -27.06 -37.87 18.11
CA THR A 152 -26.25 -36.93 18.91
C THR A 152 -24.83 -36.78 18.39
N ASN A 153 -24.21 -37.86 17.87
CA ASN A 153 -22.93 -37.79 17.20
C ASN A 153 -23.01 -36.92 15.94
N SER A 154 -24.03 -37.09 15.10
CA SER A 154 -24.23 -36.26 13.91
C SER A 154 -24.27 -34.76 14.27
N VAL A 155 -25.08 -34.40 15.27
CA VAL A 155 -25.19 -33.02 15.78
C VAL A 155 -23.84 -32.52 16.32
N GLY A 156 -23.16 -33.33 17.14
CA GLY A 156 -21.90 -32.95 17.78
C GLY A 156 -20.77 -32.72 16.79
N PHE A 157 -20.64 -33.60 15.79
CA PHE A 157 -19.64 -33.44 14.73
C PHE A 157 -19.91 -32.21 13.86
N TYR A 158 -21.17 -31.93 13.53
CA TYR A 158 -21.52 -30.73 12.78
C TYR A 158 -21.20 -29.46 13.57
N ASP A 159 -21.56 -29.40 14.86
CA ASP A 159 -21.25 -28.27 15.75
C ASP A 159 -19.74 -28.04 15.86
N GLN A 160 -18.93 -29.11 15.90
CA GLN A 160 -17.47 -29.00 15.90
C GLN A 160 -16.94 -28.41 14.58
N ALA A 161 -17.45 -28.85 13.43
CA ALA A 161 -17.09 -28.28 12.13
C ALA A 161 -17.43 -26.78 12.05
N VAL A 162 -18.61 -26.38 12.53
CA VAL A 162 -19.04 -24.98 12.61
C VAL A 162 -18.10 -24.17 13.50
N LYS A 163 -17.75 -24.67 14.69
CA LYS A 163 -16.84 -23.99 15.64
C LYS A 163 -15.45 -23.78 15.05
N GLU A 164 -14.89 -24.79 14.40
CA GLU A 164 -13.58 -24.69 13.78
C GLU A 164 -13.60 -23.73 12.57
N PHE A 165 -14.65 -23.79 11.74
CA PHE A 165 -14.86 -22.81 10.68
C PHE A 165 -15.00 -21.39 11.21
N MET A 166 -15.76 -21.18 12.29
CA MET A 166 -15.88 -19.88 12.96
C MET A 166 -14.52 -19.37 13.43
N GLN A 167 -13.68 -20.24 14.01
CA GLN A 167 -12.33 -19.87 14.43
C GLN A 167 -11.49 -19.40 13.23
N VAL A 168 -11.49 -20.15 12.12
CA VAL A 168 -10.82 -19.74 10.88
C VAL A 168 -11.36 -18.39 10.39
N SER A 169 -12.67 -18.22 10.35
CA SER A 169 -13.34 -16.99 9.89
C SER A 169 -13.03 -15.76 10.76
N SER A 170 -12.68 -15.98 12.03
CA SER A 170 -12.28 -14.94 12.97
C SER A 170 -10.80 -14.56 12.83
N THR A 171 -9.95 -15.54 12.52
CA THR A 171 -8.51 -15.33 12.30
C THR A 171 -8.23 -14.65 10.97
N TYR A 172 -8.89 -15.07 9.89
CA TYR A 172 -8.66 -14.54 8.55
C TYR A 172 -9.80 -13.62 8.12
N SER A 173 -9.56 -12.31 8.15
CA SER A 173 -10.59 -11.30 7.93
C SER A 173 -11.19 -11.28 6.52
N SER A 174 -10.52 -11.88 5.54
CA SER A 174 -10.97 -12.00 4.15
C SER A 174 -10.46 -13.29 3.51
N LEU A 175 -11.15 -13.74 2.47
CA LEU A 175 -10.77 -14.93 1.71
C LEU A 175 -9.39 -14.77 1.05
N LYS A 176 -9.06 -13.55 0.59
CA LYS A 176 -7.73 -13.23 0.06
C LYS A 176 -6.63 -13.36 1.10
N ASN A 177 -6.88 -12.92 2.34
CA ASN A 177 -5.93 -13.09 3.44
C ASN A 177 -5.76 -14.56 3.79
N LEU A 178 -6.86 -15.32 3.82
CA LEU A 178 -6.84 -16.76 4.05
C LEU A 178 -5.96 -17.48 3.01
N TYR A 179 -6.11 -17.14 1.74
CA TYR A 179 -5.30 -17.73 0.66
C TYR A 179 -3.80 -17.41 0.79
N MET A 180 -3.46 -16.16 1.08
CA MET A 180 -2.06 -15.73 1.15
C MET A 180 -1.33 -16.25 2.40
N LEU A 181 -2.05 -16.38 3.51
CA LEU A 181 -1.54 -16.87 4.81
C LEU A 181 -1.74 -18.38 4.99
N TYR A 182 -2.07 -19.09 3.92
CA TYR A 182 -2.22 -20.53 3.96
C TYR A 182 -0.88 -21.21 4.24
N ASP A 183 -0.87 -22.00 5.31
CA ASP A 183 0.24 -22.80 5.82
C ASP A 183 -0.25 -24.20 6.23
N ASP A 184 0.68 -25.06 6.67
CA ASP A 184 0.36 -26.44 7.05
C ASP A 184 -0.57 -26.50 8.28
N LYS A 185 -0.46 -25.55 9.20
CA LYS A 185 -1.34 -25.47 10.38
C LYS A 185 -2.78 -25.18 10.00
N LEU A 186 -3.01 -24.30 9.02
CA LEU A 186 -4.34 -24.04 8.47
C LEU A 186 -4.87 -25.27 7.71
N ASP A 187 -4.01 -25.97 6.97
CA ASP A 187 -4.39 -27.20 6.27
C ASP A 187 -4.83 -28.32 7.23
N GLU A 188 -4.17 -28.45 8.38
CA GLU A 188 -4.59 -29.37 9.45
C GLU A 188 -5.99 -29.02 9.98
N LYS A 189 -6.26 -27.73 10.23
CA LYS A 189 -7.60 -27.28 10.64
C LYS A 189 -8.65 -27.58 9.57
N PHE A 190 -8.32 -27.42 8.30
CA PHE A 190 -9.21 -27.75 7.19
C PHE A 190 -9.50 -29.24 7.08
N THR A 191 -8.49 -30.06 7.33
CA THR A 191 -8.67 -31.52 7.44
C THR A 191 -9.63 -31.87 8.57
N SER A 192 -9.50 -31.23 9.73
CA SER A 192 -10.40 -31.42 10.88
C SER A 192 -11.84 -30.99 10.56
N ILE A 193 -12.03 -29.79 10.00
CA ILE A 193 -13.35 -29.27 9.59
C ILE A 193 -14.04 -30.25 8.64
N LYS A 194 -13.33 -30.71 7.61
CA LYS A 194 -13.85 -31.65 6.61
C LYS A 194 -14.20 -33.00 7.25
N LEU A 195 -13.30 -33.55 8.07
CA LEU A 195 -13.53 -34.82 8.75
C LEU A 195 -14.76 -34.77 9.67
N ASN A 196 -14.92 -33.68 10.43
CA ASN A 196 -16.08 -33.48 11.30
C ASN A 196 -17.37 -33.37 10.47
N TYR A 197 -17.37 -32.60 9.38
CA TYR A 197 -18.52 -32.53 8.48
C TYR A 197 -18.89 -33.88 7.84
N ASP A 198 -17.91 -34.61 7.28
CA ASP A 198 -18.14 -35.92 6.67
C ASP A 198 -18.64 -36.94 7.71
N SER A 199 -18.13 -36.86 8.94
CA SER A 199 -18.61 -37.68 10.06
C SER A 199 -20.06 -37.35 10.44
N CYS A 200 -20.46 -36.08 10.45
CA CYS A 200 -21.85 -35.68 10.65
C CYS A 200 -22.78 -36.38 9.65
N LEU A 201 -22.42 -36.36 8.35
CA LEU A 201 -23.21 -37.01 7.30
C LEU A 201 -23.29 -38.52 7.51
N LEU A 202 -22.15 -39.17 7.79
CA LEU A 202 -22.10 -40.61 8.06
C LEU A 202 -23.02 -41.02 9.22
N TYR A 203 -22.96 -40.29 10.34
CA TYR A 203 -23.80 -40.58 11.51
C TYR A 203 -25.27 -40.24 11.26
N PHE A 204 -25.57 -39.22 10.46
CA PHE A 204 -26.95 -38.93 10.05
C PHE A 204 -27.53 -40.06 9.20
N ASP A 205 -26.77 -40.59 8.24
CA ASP A 205 -27.21 -41.69 7.40
C ASP A 205 -27.47 -42.97 8.21
N ARG A 206 -26.63 -43.24 9.22
CA ARG A 206 -26.85 -44.34 10.18
C ARG A 206 -28.11 -44.11 11.00
N TYR A 207 -28.27 -42.90 11.56
CA TYR A 207 -29.49 -42.49 12.25
C TYR A 207 -30.74 -42.74 11.39
N LYS A 208 -30.72 -42.34 10.12
CA LYS A 208 -31.83 -42.57 9.18
C LYS A 208 -32.11 -44.06 8.98
N ALA A 209 -31.08 -44.86 8.73
CA ALA A 209 -31.20 -46.31 8.57
C ALA A 209 -31.80 -46.97 9.82
N GLU A 210 -31.40 -46.54 11.03
CA GLU A 210 -31.96 -47.07 12.28
C GLU A 210 -33.39 -46.58 12.54
N THR A 211 -33.76 -45.38 12.10
CA THR A 211 -35.17 -44.94 12.17
C THR A 211 -36.08 -45.66 11.17
N ASP A 212 -35.54 -46.21 10.07
CA ASP A 212 -36.31 -47.03 9.15
C ASP A 212 -36.63 -48.42 9.77
N THR A 213 -35.72 -48.97 10.58
CA THR A 213 -35.92 -50.25 11.30
C THR A 213 -36.71 -50.07 12.61
N PHE A 214 -36.57 -48.92 13.27
CA PHE A 214 -37.28 -48.53 14.48
C PHE A 214 -37.91 -47.13 14.32
N PRO A 215 -39.09 -47.03 13.67
CA PRO A 215 -39.74 -45.75 13.39
C PRO A 215 -40.03 -44.94 14.66
N LEU A 216 -39.49 -43.73 14.70
CA LEU A 216 -39.75 -42.76 15.76
C LEU A 216 -40.96 -41.89 15.39
N LYS A 217 -41.94 -41.80 16.29
CA LYS A 217 -43.13 -40.99 16.06
C LYS A 217 -42.77 -39.51 16.02
N GLY A 218 -43.16 -38.83 14.95
CA GLY A 218 -42.96 -37.37 14.79
C GLY A 218 -41.58 -36.96 14.26
N TYR A 219 -40.78 -37.92 13.80
CA TYR A 219 -39.42 -37.67 13.31
C TYR A 219 -39.24 -38.21 11.89
N ASN A 220 -39.02 -37.31 10.92
CA ASN A 220 -38.68 -37.68 9.55
C ASN A 220 -37.67 -36.69 8.93
N GLN A 221 -36.61 -36.41 9.68
CA GLN A 221 -35.62 -35.41 9.31
C GLN A 221 -34.92 -35.75 8.00
N LYS A 222 -34.57 -34.69 7.26
CA LYS A 222 -33.77 -34.70 6.04
C LYS A 222 -32.74 -33.58 6.12
N LEU A 223 -31.54 -33.85 5.60
CA LEU A 223 -30.51 -32.83 5.46
C LEU A 223 -30.62 -32.17 4.09
N THR A 224 -30.66 -30.85 4.08
CA THR A 224 -30.53 -30.02 2.89
C THR A 224 -29.18 -29.29 2.94
N VAL A 225 -28.26 -29.70 2.08
CA VAL A 225 -26.90 -29.14 2.03
C VAL A 225 -26.89 -27.83 1.23
N LYS A 226 -26.29 -26.78 1.81
CA LYS A 226 -26.12 -25.44 1.22
C LYS A 226 -24.65 -25.16 0.93
N PRO A 227 -24.31 -24.61 -0.25
CA PRO A 227 -22.93 -24.24 -0.57
C PRO A 227 -22.49 -22.96 0.18
N ILE A 228 -21.20 -22.85 0.52
CA ILE A 228 -20.61 -21.61 1.07
C ILE A 228 -20.05 -20.78 -0.09
N ASN A 229 -20.80 -19.76 -0.52
CA ASN A 229 -20.41 -18.88 -1.63
C ASN A 229 -19.73 -17.60 -1.15
N ILE A 230 -20.20 -17.05 -0.03
CA ILE A 230 -19.74 -15.79 0.54
C ILE A 230 -19.05 -16.08 1.88
N TYR A 231 -17.71 -16.04 1.86
CA TYR A 231 -16.89 -16.24 3.05
C TYR A 231 -17.25 -15.25 4.17
N ARG A 232 -17.44 -15.77 5.39
CA ARG A 232 -17.88 -15.05 6.61
C ARG A 232 -19.34 -14.56 6.60
N TYR A 233 -20.13 -14.91 5.60
CA TYR A 233 -21.59 -14.73 5.63
C TYR A 233 -22.28 -16.09 5.66
N ASP A 234 -21.89 -16.95 4.72
CA ASP A 234 -22.29 -18.35 4.68
C ASP A 234 -21.46 -19.17 5.68
N GLY A 235 -22.02 -20.27 6.18
CA GLY A 235 -21.32 -21.17 7.12
C GLY A 235 -21.21 -20.65 8.55
N LEU A 236 -21.67 -19.43 8.86
CA LEU A 236 -21.72 -18.90 10.23
C LEU A 236 -23.13 -19.06 10.80
N VAL A 237 -23.31 -20.06 11.67
CA VAL A 237 -24.57 -20.31 12.37
C VAL A 237 -24.26 -20.53 13.85
N SER A 238 -25.12 -19.99 14.73
CA SER A 238 -24.95 -20.18 16.17
C SER A 238 -25.32 -21.60 16.58
N GLN A 239 -26.46 -22.11 16.08
CA GLN A 239 -26.96 -23.47 16.30
C GLN A 239 -27.85 -23.89 15.13
N VAL A 240 -27.72 -25.14 14.69
CA VAL A 240 -28.65 -25.77 13.74
C VAL A 240 -29.57 -26.72 14.53
N ASN A 241 -30.87 -26.62 14.28
CA ASN A 241 -31.85 -27.47 14.96
C ASN A 241 -32.10 -28.75 14.12
N PHE A 242 -31.44 -29.85 14.52
CA PHE A 242 -31.59 -31.17 13.90
C PHE A 242 -32.90 -31.90 14.27
N LEU A 243 -33.77 -31.30 15.08
CA LEU A 243 -35.08 -31.86 15.41
C LEU A 243 -36.18 -31.44 14.41
N LYS A 244 -35.86 -30.57 13.44
CA LYS A 244 -36.79 -30.19 12.36
C LYS A 244 -36.80 -31.22 11.24
N ASP A 245 -37.93 -31.38 10.56
CA ASP A 245 -38.04 -32.30 9.42
C ASP A 245 -37.12 -31.93 8.25
N ASP A 246 -36.88 -30.64 8.03
CA ASP A 246 -35.91 -30.14 7.04
C ASP A 246 -34.83 -29.36 7.75
N VAL A 247 -33.62 -29.92 7.75
CA VAL A 247 -32.45 -29.40 8.45
C VAL A 247 -31.48 -28.88 7.40
N GLU A 248 -31.32 -27.56 7.33
CA GLU A 248 -30.35 -26.94 6.44
C GLU A 248 -28.96 -26.92 7.09
N ILE A 249 -27.97 -27.48 6.39
CA ILE A 249 -26.56 -27.51 6.81
C ILE A 249 -25.67 -26.96 5.70
N TRP A 250 -24.49 -26.44 6.06
CA TRP A 250 -23.51 -25.89 5.13
C TRP A 250 -22.48 -26.93 4.71
N ASP A 251 -22.10 -26.91 3.44
CA ASP A 251 -21.08 -27.79 2.86
C ASP A 251 -19.66 -27.31 3.15
N TYR A 252 -19.15 -27.68 4.31
CA TYR A 252 -17.78 -27.33 4.70
C TYR A 252 -16.73 -28.11 3.91
N ALA A 253 -17.01 -29.34 3.47
CA ALA A 253 -16.07 -30.16 2.72
C ALA A 253 -15.76 -29.55 1.35
N THR A 254 -16.79 -29.23 0.56
CA THR A 254 -16.61 -28.62 -0.77
C THR A 254 -15.94 -27.25 -0.65
N TRP A 255 -16.26 -26.48 0.39
CA TRP A 255 -15.60 -25.20 0.64
C TRP A 255 -14.09 -25.37 0.92
N VAL A 256 -13.71 -26.30 1.80
CA VAL A 256 -12.30 -26.63 2.09
C VAL A 256 -11.56 -27.03 0.81
N ASP A 257 -12.13 -27.92 0.01
CA ASP A 257 -11.49 -28.41 -1.21
C ASP A 257 -11.32 -27.29 -2.25
N THR A 258 -12.30 -26.38 -2.35
CA THR A 258 -12.22 -25.19 -3.22
C THR A 258 -11.08 -24.28 -2.80
N VAL A 259 -10.95 -24.01 -1.50
CA VAL A 259 -9.86 -23.19 -0.97
C VAL A 259 -8.50 -23.82 -1.25
N ARG A 260 -8.34 -25.12 -0.99
CA ARG A 260 -7.12 -25.89 -1.30
C ARG A 260 -6.75 -25.79 -2.76
N SER A 261 -7.73 -25.95 -3.66
CA SER A 261 -7.50 -25.85 -5.10
C SER A 261 -6.96 -24.48 -5.52
N VAL A 262 -7.54 -23.38 -5.00
CA VAL A 262 -7.05 -22.02 -5.28
C VAL A 262 -5.64 -21.81 -4.74
N VAL A 263 -5.33 -22.32 -3.55
CA VAL A 263 -4.00 -22.19 -2.96
C VAL A 263 -2.95 -22.98 -3.75
N GLN A 264 -3.23 -24.24 -4.07
CA GLN A 264 -2.31 -25.14 -4.79
C GLN A 264 -2.14 -24.74 -6.27
N GLY A 265 -3.15 -24.10 -6.86
CA GLY A 265 -3.10 -23.60 -8.23
C GLY A 265 -2.57 -22.16 -8.30
N GLU A 266 -3.44 -21.20 -7.96
CA GLU A 266 -3.17 -19.78 -8.18
C GLU A 266 -2.07 -19.25 -7.24
N ILE A 267 -2.18 -19.46 -5.93
CA ILE A 267 -1.23 -18.88 -4.96
C ILE A 267 0.16 -19.50 -5.09
N ALA A 268 0.24 -20.83 -5.24
CA ALA A 268 1.50 -21.51 -5.51
C ALA A 268 2.14 -21.01 -6.82
N GLY A 269 1.33 -20.75 -7.85
CA GLY A 269 1.79 -20.13 -9.09
C GLY A 269 2.38 -18.73 -8.88
N VAL A 270 1.72 -17.88 -8.10
CA VAL A 270 2.22 -16.54 -7.75
C VAL A 270 3.55 -16.62 -6.98
N ARG A 271 3.64 -17.51 -5.98
CA ARG A 271 4.88 -17.73 -5.20
C ARG A 271 6.03 -18.19 -6.10
N LYS A 272 5.77 -19.13 -7.03
CA LYS A 272 6.78 -19.60 -7.99
C LYS A 272 7.25 -18.49 -8.94
N LEU A 273 6.33 -17.68 -9.45
CA LEU A 273 6.69 -16.55 -10.32
C LEU A 273 7.53 -15.51 -9.57
N LEU A 274 7.19 -15.24 -8.31
CA LEU A 274 7.94 -14.33 -7.44
C LEU A 274 9.38 -14.82 -7.25
N ASP A 275 9.57 -16.09 -6.87
CA ASP A 275 10.89 -16.71 -6.73
C ASP A 275 11.69 -16.66 -8.04
N THR A 276 11.06 -17.01 -9.16
CA THR A 276 11.74 -17.04 -10.47
C THR A 276 12.19 -15.65 -10.90
N ASN A 277 11.37 -14.62 -10.67
CA ASN A 277 11.73 -13.24 -10.99
C ASN A 277 12.88 -12.75 -10.11
N GLU A 278 12.83 -13.07 -8.81
CA GLU A 278 13.87 -12.71 -7.86
C GLU A 278 15.22 -13.33 -8.21
N ASP A 279 15.25 -14.64 -8.48
CA ASP A 279 16.46 -15.34 -8.94
C ASP A 279 17.05 -14.66 -10.19
N ARG A 280 16.20 -14.24 -11.13
CA ARG A 280 16.66 -13.54 -12.35
C ARG A 280 17.24 -12.17 -12.04
N GLN A 281 16.59 -11.39 -11.17
CA GLN A 281 17.06 -10.05 -10.81
C GLN A 281 18.35 -10.11 -9.98
N ASP A 282 18.47 -11.06 -9.05
CA ASP A 282 19.68 -11.23 -8.24
C ASP A 282 20.87 -11.67 -9.07
N ASN A 283 20.68 -12.61 -9.99
CA ASN A 283 21.72 -13.00 -10.93
C ASN A 283 22.14 -11.84 -11.83
N ALA A 284 21.19 -11.02 -12.31
CA ALA A 284 21.50 -9.85 -13.12
C ALA A 284 22.32 -8.81 -12.33
N ILE A 285 21.90 -8.47 -11.11
CA ILE A 285 22.65 -7.55 -10.23
C ILE A 285 24.04 -8.10 -9.93
N LYS A 286 24.17 -9.39 -9.63
CA LYS A 286 25.46 -10.04 -9.36
C LYS A 286 26.39 -9.98 -10.58
N ASN A 287 25.87 -10.23 -11.77
CA ASN A 287 26.67 -10.15 -13.01
C ASN A 287 27.15 -8.72 -13.28
N LEU A 288 26.27 -7.72 -13.13
CA LEU A 288 26.59 -6.31 -13.31
C LEU A 288 27.65 -5.82 -12.31
N THR A 289 27.51 -6.20 -11.04
CA THR A 289 28.51 -5.85 -9.99
C THR A 289 29.86 -6.55 -10.18
N SER A 290 29.89 -7.73 -10.81
CA SER A 290 31.13 -8.51 -11.02
C SER A 290 31.90 -8.11 -12.28
N GLY A 291 31.35 -7.25 -13.15
CA GLY A 291 32.00 -6.83 -14.40
C GLY A 291 32.11 -7.92 -15.48
N THR A 292 31.47 -9.08 -15.28
CA THR A 292 31.35 -10.13 -16.29
C THR A 292 30.38 -9.69 -17.39
N ASN A 293 30.79 -9.79 -18.66
CA ASN A 293 29.99 -9.49 -19.87
C ASN A 293 28.71 -10.36 -19.98
N GLY A 294 27.76 -10.16 -19.07
CA GLY A 294 26.50 -10.87 -19.00
C GLY A 294 25.37 -9.90 -19.30
N ASN A 295 24.84 -9.98 -20.53
CA ASN A 295 23.59 -9.40 -21.02
C ASN A 295 23.22 -8.04 -20.39
N ASP A 296 23.57 -6.94 -21.06
CA ASP A 296 23.35 -5.54 -20.62
C ASP A 296 21.85 -5.13 -20.51
N ASN A 297 20.95 -6.10 -20.54
CA ASN A 297 19.52 -5.87 -20.52
C ASN A 297 18.98 -5.94 -19.10
N VAL A 298 18.30 -4.87 -18.70
CA VAL A 298 17.58 -4.79 -17.43
C VAL A 298 16.47 -5.83 -17.40
N ILE A 299 16.43 -6.62 -16.33
CA ILE A 299 15.34 -7.55 -16.06
C ILE A 299 14.20 -6.77 -15.40
N GLU A 300 13.25 -6.36 -16.23
CA GLU A 300 12.00 -5.71 -15.81
C GLU A 300 11.12 -6.67 -15.00
N VAL A 301 10.40 -6.12 -14.03
CA VAL A 301 9.41 -6.89 -13.27
C VAL A 301 8.23 -7.24 -14.18
N ASP A 302 7.93 -8.54 -14.29
CA ASP A 302 6.79 -8.99 -15.11
C ASP A 302 5.47 -8.37 -14.61
N LYS A 303 4.72 -7.74 -15.53
CA LYS A 303 3.40 -7.17 -15.26
C LYS A 303 2.42 -8.21 -14.71
N SER A 304 2.57 -9.47 -15.12
CA SER A 304 1.75 -10.59 -14.61
C SER A 304 1.94 -10.79 -13.10
N ILE A 305 3.18 -10.69 -12.60
CA ILE A 305 3.51 -10.78 -11.18
C ILE A 305 2.88 -9.62 -10.43
N VAL A 306 3.05 -8.40 -10.92
CA VAL A 306 2.47 -7.19 -10.31
C VAL A 306 0.96 -7.31 -10.23
N PHE A 307 0.30 -7.70 -11.32
CA PHE A 307 -1.15 -7.87 -11.38
C PHE A 307 -1.64 -8.94 -10.40
N ASN A 308 -0.99 -10.11 -10.39
CA ASN A 308 -1.38 -11.21 -9.52
C ASN A 308 -1.16 -10.89 -8.03
N LEU A 309 -0.05 -10.24 -7.67
CA LEU A 309 0.17 -9.77 -6.30
C LEU A 309 -0.89 -8.76 -5.88
N LEU A 310 -1.20 -7.77 -6.73
CA LEU A 310 -2.21 -6.75 -6.42
C LEU A 310 -3.64 -7.31 -6.36
N ARG A 311 -3.93 -8.40 -7.06
CA ARG A 311 -5.23 -9.10 -6.98
C ARG A 311 -5.50 -9.61 -5.55
N TYR A 312 -4.48 -10.10 -4.86
CA TYR A 312 -4.58 -10.69 -3.52
C TYR A 312 -4.18 -9.73 -2.40
N ASP A 313 -3.24 -8.83 -2.64
CA ASP A 313 -2.77 -7.80 -1.71
C ASP A 313 -2.44 -6.49 -2.42
N TYR A 314 -3.38 -5.54 -2.39
CA TYR A 314 -3.26 -4.26 -3.07
C TYR A 314 -2.14 -3.37 -2.50
N ASN A 315 -1.88 -3.44 -1.19
CA ASN A 315 -0.89 -2.60 -0.52
C ASN A 315 0.39 -3.38 -0.19
N ASN A 316 0.80 -4.28 -1.08
CA ASN A 316 1.97 -5.11 -0.83
C ASN A 316 3.28 -4.32 -0.98
N PRO A 317 4.27 -4.55 -0.10
CA PRO A 317 5.60 -3.96 -0.19
C PRO A 317 6.53 -4.74 -1.14
N ILE A 318 6.16 -5.94 -1.60
CA ILE A 318 7.01 -6.74 -2.49
C ILE A 318 7.17 -6.10 -3.87
N VAL A 319 6.10 -5.53 -4.44
CA VAL A 319 6.16 -4.83 -5.74
C VAL A 319 7.18 -3.69 -5.77
N PRO A 320 7.20 -2.73 -4.82
CA PRO A 320 8.22 -1.68 -4.82
C PRO A 320 9.64 -2.24 -4.59
N LEU A 321 9.81 -3.34 -3.87
CA LEU A 321 11.10 -4.02 -3.72
C LEU A 321 11.60 -4.62 -5.04
N LEU A 322 10.75 -5.33 -5.80
CA LEU A 322 11.13 -5.86 -7.12
C LEU A 322 11.45 -4.74 -8.12
N LYS A 323 10.67 -3.65 -8.09
CA LYS A 323 10.92 -2.46 -8.92
C LYS A 323 12.20 -1.75 -8.52
N TYR A 324 12.53 -1.73 -7.23
CA TYR A 324 13.81 -1.20 -6.77
C TYR A 324 14.97 -2.00 -7.37
N LYS A 325 14.91 -3.33 -7.39
CA LYS A 325 15.95 -4.17 -8.03
C LYS A 325 16.06 -3.92 -9.54
N GLU A 326 14.96 -3.68 -10.24
CA GLU A 326 14.99 -3.22 -11.64
C GLU A 326 15.74 -1.88 -11.77
N SER A 327 15.42 -0.91 -10.91
CA SER A 327 16.08 0.40 -10.89
C SER A 327 17.57 0.29 -10.53
N LYS A 328 17.94 -0.61 -9.62
CA LYS A 328 19.32 -0.88 -9.23
C LYS A 328 20.14 -1.42 -10.41
N GLN A 329 19.57 -2.32 -11.21
CA GLN A 329 20.23 -2.78 -12.44
C GLN A 329 20.51 -1.62 -13.41
N LYS A 330 19.54 -0.71 -13.60
CA LYS A 330 19.72 0.50 -14.42
C LYS A 330 20.86 1.37 -13.89
N LEU A 331 20.92 1.59 -12.57
CA LEU A 331 22.00 2.37 -11.95
C LEU A 331 23.37 1.72 -12.18
N LEU A 332 23.49 0.41 -11.97
CA LEU A 332 24.75 -0.31 -12.17
C LEU A 332 25.22 -0.27 -13.63
N LEU A 333 24.30 -0.39 -14.59
CA LEU A 333 24.61 -0.26 -16.02
C LEU A 333 25.11 1.15 -16.38
N GLU A 334 24.49 2.20 -15.84
CA GLU A 334 24.95 3.57 -16.06
C GLU A 334 26.31 3.82 -15.38
N GLN A 335 26.53 3.30 -14.17
CA GLN A 335 27.82 3.37 -13.47
C GLN A 335 28.93 2.64 -14.23
N ALA A 336 28.64 1.53 -14.90
CA ALA A 336 29.63 0.87 -15.76
C ALA A 336 30.10 1.77 -16.91
N ASN A 337 29.24 2.69 -17.38
CA ASN A 337 29.59 3.68 -18.40
C ASN A 337 30.38 4.90 -17.87
N ASP A 338 30.56 5.03 -16.55
CA ASP A 338 31.25 6.19 -15.94
C ASP A 338 32.68 6.34 -16.48
N THR A 339 33.37 5.23 -16.74
CA THR A 339 34.72 5.21 -17.34
C THR A 339 34.78 5.92 -18.70
N TYR A 340 33.71 5.86 -19.51
CA TYR A 340 33.64 6.59 -20.77
C TYR A 340 33.59 8.10 -20.50
N TYR A 341 32.67 8.52 -19.63
CA TYR A 341 32.42 9.93 -19.30
C TYR A 341 33.56 10.59 -18.55
N ASP A 342 34.36 9.85 -17.80
CA ASP A 342 35.49 10.42 -17.07
C ASP A 342 36.76 10.65 -17.92
N THR A 343 36.77 10.23 -19.19
CA THR A 343 37.91 10.48 -20.07
C THR A 343 38.12 11.99 -20.34
N ALA A 344 39.37 12.46 -20.33
CA ALA A 344 39.73 13.85 -20.61
C ALA A 344 39.33 14.36 -22.01
N LYS A 345 38.83 13.47 -22.89
CA LYS A 345 38.39 13.80 -24.26
C LYS A 345 36.92 14.21 -24.34
N ILE A 346 36.13 14.00 -23.29
CA ILE A 346 34.71 14.35 -23.27
C ILE A 346 34.54 15.73 -22.66
N GLY A 347 33.87 16.62 -23.40
CA GLY A 347 33.55 17.97 -22.96
C GLY A 347 32.76 17.99 -21.66
N ILE A 348 33.01 19.01 -20.83
CA ILE A 348 32.45 19.13 -19.49
C ILE A 348 30.92 19.13 -19.50
N GLU A 349 30.29 19.67 -20.54
CA GLU A 349 28.84 19.71 -20.71
C GLU A 349 28.24 18.30 -20.78
N ARG A 350 28.91 17.37 -21.47
CA ARG A 350 28.47 15.97 -21.56
C ARG A 350 28.63 15.26 -20.21
N LYS A 351 29.69 15.55 -19.46
CA LYS A 351 29.88 15.04 -18.10
C LYS A 351 28.74 15.50 -17.19
N LEU A 352 28.39 16.79 -17.25
CA LEU A 352 27.29 17.36 -16.47
C LEU A 352 25.93 16.72 -16.81
N VAL A 353 25.63 16.47 -18.08
CA VAL A 353 24.41 15.75 -18.49
C VAL A 353 24.36 14.35 -17.86
N TYR A 354 25.48 13.63 -17.89
CA TYR A 354 25.58 12.30 -17.30
C TYR A 354 25.41 12.31 -15.77
N TYR A 355 26.14 13.16 -15.04
CA TYR A 355 26.00 13.25 -13.58
C TYR A 355 24.58 13.65 -13.17
N ASN A 356 23.94 14.55 -13.92
CA ASN A 356 22.55 14.90 -13.69
C ASN A 356 21.61 13.69 -13.86
N LYS A 357 21.78 12.92 -14.94
CA LYS A 357 21.02 11.68 -15.18
C LYS A 357 21.19 10.69 -14.01
N MET A 358 22.40 10.55 -13.48
CA MET A 358 22.67 9.71 -12.31
C MET A 358 21.90 10.17 -11.07
N LEU A 359 21.95 11.48 -10.76
CA LEU A 359 21.22 12.04 -9.61
C LEU A 359 19.70 11.77 -9.70
N TYR A 360 19.11 11.84 -10.89
CA TYR A 360 17.71 11.48 -11.08
C TYR A 360 17.41 10.02 -10.82
N ASN A 361 18.17 9.12 -11.45
CA ASN A 361 17.94 7.68 -11.31
C ASN A 361 18.10 7.24 -9.85
N ILE A 362 19.03 7.87 -9.10
CA ILE A 362 19.20 7.64 -7.67
C ILE A 362 17.97 8.10 -6.89
N ARG A 363 17.44 9.29 -7.18
CA ARG A 363 16.22 9.82 -6.52
C ARG A 363 14.99 8.96 -6.80
N ASP A 364 14.81 8.51 -8.04
CA ASP A 364 13.71 7.63 -8.42
C ASP A 364 13.82 6.28 -7.69
N SER A 365 15.05 5.77 -7.51
CA SER A 365 15.32 4.57 -6.72
C SER A 365 15.02 4.75 -5.23
N ASP A 366 15.39 5.90 -4.63
CA ASP A 366 15.05 6.23 -3.24
C ASP A 366 13.53 6.35 -3.05
N SER A 367 12.80 6.85 -4.05
CA SER A 367 11.33 6.87 -4.03
C SER A 367 10.73 5.47 -3.94
N LEU A 368 11.30 4.48 -4.64
CA LEU A 368 10.86 3.08 -4.56
C LEU A 368 11.12 2.50 -3.17
N ILE A 369 12.27 2.81 -2.55
CA ILE A 369 12.56 2.45 -1.16
C ILE A 369 11.59 3.12 -0.18
N ALA A 370 11.25 4.40 -0.40
CA ALA A 370 10.26 5.10 0.41
C ALA A 370 8.87 4.46 0.28
N GLN A 371 8.47 4.05 -0.93
CA GLN A 371 7.23 3.31 -1.16
C GLN A 371 7.22 1.97 -0.44
N PHE A 372 8.31 1.19 -0.50
CA PHE A 372 8.46 -0.03 0.29
C PHE A 372 8.24 0.23 1.78
N ASN A 373 8.96 1.20 2.35
CA ASN A 373 8.88 1.53 3.77
C ASN A 373 7.50 2.02 4.19
N SER A 374 6.81 2.78 3.34
CA SER A 374 5.44 3.26 3.61
C SER A 374 4.40 2.13 3.65
N ARG A 375 4.70 1.01 3.01
CA ARG A 375 3.84 -0.19 2.94
C ARG A 375 4.31 -1.32 3.84
N PHE A 376 5.46 -1.15 4.48
CA PHE A 376 6.04 -2.16 5.35
C PHE A 376 5.24 -2.27 6.65
N ASP A 377 4.66 -3.45 6.87
CA ASP A 377 3.95 -3.81 8.09
C ASP A 377 4.31 -5.26 8.43
N PRO A 378 4.97 -5.53 9.59
CA PRO A 378 5.46 -6.86 9.92
C PRO A 378 4.37 -7.95 9.87
N VAL A 379 3.16 -7.62 10.33
CA VAL A 379 2.04 -8.58 10.38
C VAL A 379 1.60 -8.96 8.97
N ARG A 380 1.48 -7.98 8.06
CA ARG A 380 1.14 -8.24 6.65
C ARG A 380 2.26 -8.96 5.89
N MET A 381 3.52 -8.76 6.29
CA MET A 381 4.67 -9.38 5.64
C MET A 381 4.70 -10.90 5.76
N HIS A 382 4.02 -11.49 6.75
CA HIS A 382 3.87 -12.95 6.87
C HIS A 382 3.22 -13.61 5.64
N LYS A 383 2.44 -12.87 4.83
CA LYS A 383 1.92 -13.36 3.54
C LYS A 383 3.02 -13.79 2.56
N TYR A 384 4.23 -13.30 2.77
CA TYR A 384 5.41 -13.50 1.92
C TYR A 384 6.56 -14.16 2.67
N GLU A 385 6.31 -14.76 3.84
CA GLU A 385 7.35 -15.29 4.75
C GLU A 385 8.34 -16.21 4.04
N GLY A 386 7.87 -17.24 3.34
CA GLY A 386 8.77 -18.16 2.62
C GLY A 386 9.64 -17.50 1.55
N PHE A 387 9.15 -16.44 0.89
CA PHE A 387 9.93 -15.65 -0.05
C PHE A 387 11.00 -14.81 0.68
N LEU A 388 10.59 -14.12 1.75
CA LEU A 388 11.47 -13.25 2.51
C LEU A 388 12.55 -14.04 3.26
N ASP A 389 12.23 -15.21 3.80
CA ASP A 389 13.18 -16.11 4.44
C ASP A 389 14.24 -16.59 3.46
N LYS A 390 13.82 -16.98 2.25
CA LYS A 390 14.71 -17.50 1.21
C LYS A 390 15.72 -16.48 0.71
N TYR A 391 15.30 -15.23 0.49
CA TYR A 391 16.12 -14.22 -0.19
C TYR A 391 16.70 -13.13 0.70
N TYR A 392 16.08 -12.87 1.86
CA TYR A 392 16.42 -11.73 2.70
C TYR A 392 16.76 -12.09 4.14
N GLY A 393 16.66 -13.36 4.55
CA GLY A 393 16.79 -13.74 5.96
C GLY A 393 15.58 -13.34 6.80
N GLY A 394 14.41 -13.31 6.17
CA GLY A 394 13.11 -13.06 6.79
C GLY A 394 12.66 -11.60 6.75
N ILE A 395 11.58 -11.32 7.49
CA ILE A 395 10.90 -10.01 7.46
C ILE A 395 11.86 -8.88 7.87
N ASP A 396 12.60 -9.06 8.97
CA ASP A 396 13.57 -8.07 9.45
C ASP A 396 14.75 -7.90 8.48
N GLY A 397 15.23 -9.00 7.90
CA GLY A 397 16.31 -8.97 6.93
C GLY A 397 15.94 -8.20 5.66
N SER A 398 14.68 -8.28 5.21
CA SER A 398 14.20 -7.47 4.06
C SER A 398 14.20 -5.97 4.36
N LYS A 399 13.87 -5.58 5.60
CA LYS A 399 13.94 -4.18 6.05
C LYS A 399 15.39 -3.71 6.16
N GLN A 400 16.28 -4.55 6.67
CA GLN A 400 17.72 -4.25 6.75
C GLN A 400 18.33 -4.09 5.35
N TYR A 401 17.97 -4.96 4.41
CA TYR A 401 18.35 -4.83 3.01
C TYR A 401 17.97 -3.46 2.46
N MET A 402 16.68 -3.09 2.52
CA MET A 402 16.21 -1.80 2.00
C MET A 402 16.82 -0.58 2.72
N PHE A 403 17.19 -0.72 4.00
CA PHE A 403 17.93 0.30 4.74
C PHE A 403 19.38 0.44 4.26
N ALA A 404 20.09 -0.67 4.03
CA ALA A 404 21.45 -0.66 3.49
C ALA A 404 21.48 -0.03 2.10
N GLU A 405 20.57 -0.46 1.22
CA GLU A 405 20.39 0.08 -0.13
C GLU A 405 20.12 1.59 -0.11
N LYS A 406 19.32 2.09 0.85
CA LYS A 406 19.09 3.52 1.03
C LYS A 406 20.36 4.30 1.38
N ASN A 407 21.22 3.73 2.20
CA ASN A 407 22.48 4.37 2.58
C ASN A 407 23.46 4.40 1.41
N ASP A 408 23.49 3.34 0.60
CA ASP A 408 24.28 3.31 -0.63
C ASP A 408 23.82 4.37 -1.62
N LEU A 409 22.49 4.49 -1.87
CA LEU A 409 21.95 5.55 -2.71
C LEU A 409 22.30 6.95 -2.22
N ARG A 410 22.30 7.19 -0.90
CA ARG A 410 22.70 8.48 -0.31
C ARG A 410 24.17 8.79 -0.57
N LYS A 411 25.04 7.78 -0.45
CA LYS A 411 26.46 7.91 -0.75
C LYS A 411 26.67 8.25 -2.22
N ASP A 412 26.03 7.52 -3.12
CA ASP A 412 26.12 7.74 -4.57
C ASP A 412 25.58 9.13 -4.95
N PHE A 413 24.48 9.55 -4.34
CA PHE A 413 23.93 10.91 -4.53
C PHE A 413 24.96 11.98 -4.13
N GLY A 414 25.64 11.79 -2.99
CA GLY A 414 26.68 12.71 -2.53
C GLY A 414 27.87 12.79 -3.48
N ILE A 415 28.30 11.64 -4.05
CA ILE A 415 29.39 11.56 -5.03
C ILE A 415 29.02 12.32 -6.30
N TYR A 416 27.92 11.96 -6.96
CA TYR A 416 27.52 12.59 -8.22
C TYR A 416 27.11 14.07 -8.02
N GLY A 417 26.58 14.42 -6.86
CA GLY A 417 26.27 15.81 -6.51
C GLY A 417 27.54 16.67 -6.42
N THR A 418 28.61 16.11 -5.84
CA THR A 418 29.92 16.77 -5.76
C THR A 418 30.55 16.91 -7.15
N LEU A 419 30.59 15.82 -7.95
CA LEU A 419 31.13 15.85 -9.31
C LEU A 419 30.39 16.85 -10.21
N PHE A 420 29.06 16.90 -10.11
CA PHE A 420 28.26 17.87 -10.84
C PHE A 420 28.58 19.31 -10.43
N LYS A 421 28.72 19.57 -9.13
CA LYS A 421 29.09 20.89 -8.60
C LYS A 421 30.47 21.32 -9.10
N GLU A 422 31.48 20.47 -8.96
CA GLU A 422 32.85 20.72 -9.41
C GLU A 422 32.89 21.00 -10.92
N GLY A 423 32.14 20.21 -11.70
CA GLY A 423 32.05 20.41 -13.14
C GLY A 423 31.45 21.77 -13.51
N VAL A 424 30.42 22.22 -12.80
CA VAL A 424 29.81 23.55 -12.99
C VAL A 424 30.76 24.67 -12.57
N GLU A 425 31.52 24.48 -11.50
CA GLU A 425 32.54 25.44 -11.06
C GLU A 425 33.68 25.55 -12.06
N SER A 426 34.06 24.46 -12.73
CA SER A 426 35.11 24.46 -13.76
C SER A 426 34.77 25.26 -15.02
N ILE A 427 33.48 25.45 -15.31
CA ILE A 427 32.99 26.26 -16.44
C ILE A 427 33.08 27.76 -16.12
N ARG A 428 33.35 28.14 -14.86
CA ARG A 428 33.45 29.55 -14.51
C ARG A 428 34.71 30.15 -15.12
N PRO A 429 34.61 31.30 -15.79
CA PRO A 429 35.80 32.03 -16.22
C PRO A 429 36.62 32.36 -14.96
N VAL A 430 37.87 31.88 -14.93
CA VAL A 430 38.81 32.21 -13.86
C VAL A 430 39.21 33.66 -14.05
N ASP A 431 38.76 34.53 -13.15
CA ASP A 431 39.17 35.94 -13.10
C ASP A 431 40.69 36.02 -12.85
N SER A 432 41.45 36.11 -13.94
CA SER A 432 42.89 36.36 -13.88
C SER A 432 43.11 37.87 -13.77
N ILE A 433 42.89 38.38 -12.55
CA ILE A 433 43.10 39.78 -12.18
C ILE A 433 44.52 40.20 -12.63
N GLY A 434 44.60 41.21 -13.49
CA GLY A 434 45.86 41.86 -13.88
C GLY A 434 46.42 41.53 -15.27
N THR A 435 45.75 40.71 -16.09
CA THR A 435 46.15 40.52 -17.50
C THR A 435 45.51 41.58 -18.41
N TYR A 436 46.30 42.17 -19.31
CA TYR A 436 45.85 43.20 -20.26
C TYR A 436 46.31 42.88 -21.67
N THR A 437 45.52 43.28 -22.66
CA THR A 437 45.95 43.36 -24.06
C THR A 437 46.07 44.82 -24.49
N LYS A 438 46.97 45.12 -25.44
CA LYS A 438 47.18 46.49 -25.94
C LYS A 438 46.50 46.67 -27.29
N TYR A 439 45.81 47.79 -27.46
CA TYR A 439 45.30 48.24 -28.75
C TYR A 439 45.60 49.74 -28.91
N LYS A 440 46.51 50.09 -29.83
CA LYS A 440 47.07 51.45 -29.94
C LYS A 440 47.62 51.91 -28.58
N THR A 441 47.11 53.00 -28.02
CA THR A 441 47.46 53.52 -26.69
C THR A 441 46.65 52.92 -25.55
N LEU A 442 45.59 52.17 -25.86
CA LEU A 442 44.65 51.62 -24.89
C LEU A 442 45.16 50.31 -24.29
N LYS A 443 44.94 50.14 -22.98
CA LYS A 443 45.15 48.88 -22.25
C LYS A 443 43.78 48.31 -21.91
N ILE A 444 43.41 47.21 -22.56
CA ILE A 444 42.12 46.54 -22.36
C ILE A 444 42.32 45.42 -21.31
N PRO A 445 41.64 45.47 -20.16
CA PRO A 445 41.69 44.37 -19.18
C PRO A 445 41.10 43.09 -19.76
N LEU A 446 41.77 41.96 -19.54
CA LEU A 446 41.28 40.63 -19.94
C LEU A 446 40.54 39.90 -18.80
N ALA A 447 40.23 40.62 -17.71
CA ALA A 447 39.46 40.12 -16.58
C ALA A 447 38.15 40.90 -16.47
N ILE A 448 37.08 40.20 -16.09
CA ILE A 448 35.81 40.83 -15.76
C ILE A 448 35.99 41.53 -14.41
N GLN A 449 35.61 42.80 -14.34
CA GLN A 449 35.70 43.59 -13.10
C GLN A 449 34.31 43.98 -12.63
N ALA A 450 34.04 43.81 -11.33
CA ALA A 450 32.86 44.37 -10.70
C ALA A 450 33.00 45.90 -10.68
N PHE A 451 31.90 46.61 -10.93
CA PHE A 451 31.91 48.04 -11.15
C PHE A 451 31.13 48.79 -10.07
N ASP A 452 31.76 49.83 -9.53
CA ASP A 452 31.10 50.94 -8.87
C ASP A 452 31.36 52.22 -9.69
N SER A 453 30.29 52.92 -10.06
CA SER A 453 30.35 54.08 -10.96
C SER A 453 31.08 55.29 -10.38
N GLU A 454 31.28 55.32 -9.08
CA GLU A 454 31.86 56.46 -8.36
C GLU A 454 33.41 56.46 -8.33
N GLU A 455 34.07 55.38 -8.77
CA GLU A 455 35.53 55.20 -8.64
C GLU A 455 36.33 55.27 -9.96
N LEU A 456 35.73 55.78 -11.05
CA LEU A 456 36.37 55.76 -12.37
C LEU A 456 37.56 56.73 -12.49
N ALA A 457 38.78 56.18 -12.58
CA ALA A 457 39.94 56.92 -13.03
C ALA A 457 39.80 57.30 -14.53
N ASN A 458 39.90 58.59 -14.84
CA ASN A 458 39.80 59.12 -16.21
C ASN A 458 40.65 58.33 -17.21
N GLY A 459 40.02 57.93 -18.32
CA GLY A 459 40.70 57.25 -19.42
C GLY A 459 41.01 55.77 -19.23
N SER A 460 40.51 55.14 -18.15
CA SER A 460 40.67 53.70 -17.91
C SER A 460 39.51 52.90 -18.52
N LEU A 461 39.84 51.72 -19.07
CA LEU A 461 38.88 50.75 -19.62
C LEU A 461 38.57 49.69 -18.57
N PHE A 462 37.31 49.33 -18.45
CA PHE A 462 36.83 48.28 -17.55
C PHE A 462 36.02 47.26 -18.35
N THR A 463 36.50 46.02 -18.38
CA THR A 463 35.78 44.92 -19.02
C THR A 463 34.73 44.40 -18.06
N THR A 464 33.45 44.48 -18.44
CA THR A 464 32.33 43.93 -17.66
C THR A 464 31.79 42.63 -18.22
N LYS A 465 32.08 42.34 -19.49
CA LYS A 465 31.63 41.13 -20.17
C LYS A 465 32.75 40.59 -21.06
N MET A 466 32.87 39.27 -21.08
CA MET A 466 33.78 38.54 -21.96
C MET A 466 33.03 37.31 -22.49
N LEU A 467 33.07 37.09 -23.80
CA LEU A 467 32.52 35.90 -24.46
C LEU A 467 33.61 35.23 -25.28
N GLU A 468 33.81 33.93 -25.10
CA GLU A 468 34.72 33.13 -25.92
C GLU A 468 34.03 32.66 -27.19
N THR A 469 34.67 32.82 -28.34
CA THR A 469 34.16 32.38 -29.64
C THR A 469 34.56 30.92 -29.93
N PRO A 470 33.84 30.20 -30.81
CA PRO A 470 34.15 28.78 -31.11
C PRO A 470 35.56 28.52 -31.66
N ASP A 471 36.21 29.53 -32.25
CA ASP A 471 37.60 29.47 -32.72
C ASP A 471 38.63 29.70 -31.60
N GLY A 472 38.20 29.90 -30.35
CA GLY A 472 39.02 30.22 -29.19
C GLY A 472 39.38 31.70 -29.06
N GLY A 473 38.79 32.57 -29.89
CA GLY A 473 38.89 34.03 -29.76
C GLY A 473 37.99 34.58 -28.65
N TYR A 474 37.96 35.90 -28.48
CA TYR A 474 37.14 36.53 -27.44
C TYR A 474 36.48 37.81 -27.94
N TYR A 475 35.27 38.10 -27.46
CA TYR A 475 34.69 39.44 -27.45
C TYR A 475 34.76 40.01 -26.05
N LEU A 476 35.31 41.21 -25.91
CA LEU A 476 35.32 41.98 -24.66
C LEU A 476 34.41 43.18 -24.81
N ALA A 477 33.53 43.37 -23.84
CA ALA A 477 32.69 44.56 -23.76
C ALA A 477 32.72 45.14 -22.37
N GLY A 478 32.64 46.46 -22.32
CA GLY A 478 32.76 47.19 -21.07
C GLY A 478 32.57 48.67 -21.28
N PHE A 479 33.05 49.47 -20.36
CA PHE A 479 32.96 50.93 -20.46
C PHE A 479 34.30 51.60 -20.24
N TYR A 480 34.35 52.87 -20.64
CA TYR A 480 35.49 53.76 -20.61
C TYR A 480 35.11 54.98 -19.76
N GLY A 481 35.95 55.29 -18.77
CA GLY A 481 35.76 56.45 -17.90
C GLY A 481 35.92 57.78 -18.67
N PRO A 482 35.08 58.79 -18.40
CA PRO A 482 35.04 60.03 -19.17
C PRO A 482 36.41 60.71 -19.30
N ASP A 483 36.74 61.20 -20.50
CA ASP A 483 37.85 62.14 -20.70
C ASP A 483 37.44 63.52 -20.17
N LYS A 484 38.39 64.41 -19.84
CA LYS A 484 38.12 65.76 -19.29
C LYS A 484 37.17 66.63 -20.14
N LYS A 485 36.86 66.23 -21.38
CA LYS A 485 35.99 66.92 -22.34
C LYS A 485 34.59 66.34 -22.52
N SER A 486 34.35 65.07 -22.16
CA SER A 486 33.03 64.44 -22.26
C SER A 486 32.69 63.88 -20.89
N LYS A 487 31.50 64.22 -20.37
CA LYS A 487 31.02 63.67 -19.10
C LYS A 487 30.32 62.32 -19.25
N ASN A 488 30.08 61.86 -20.48
CA ASN A 488 29.45 60.56 -20.73
C ASN A 488 30.45 59.43 -20.54
N SER A 489 30.04 58.36 -19.86
CA SER A 489 30.76 57.09 -19.99
C SER A 489 30.50 56.51 -21.38
N LYS A 490 31.53 55.99 -22.04
CA LYS A 490 31.39 55.31 -23.34
C LYS A 490 31.43 53.81 -23.15
N VAL A 491 30.73 53.06 -24.00
CA VAL A 491 30.86 51.60 -24.06
C VAL A 491 31.90 51.24 -25.11
N PHE A 492 32.74 50.26 -24.82
CA PHE A 492 33.62 49.67 -25.83
C PHE A 492 33.24 48.22 -26.13
N LEU A 493 33.57 47.78 -27.34
CA LEU A 493 33.51 46.39 -27.78
C LEU A 493 34.78 46.07 -28.56
N ALA A 494 35.46 45.00 -28.20
CA ALA A 494 36.69 44.55 -28.84
C ALA A 494 36.59 43.07 -29.21
N SER A 495 37.12 42.70 -30.38
CA SER A 495 37.33 41.30 -30.76
C SER A 495 38.79 40.92 -30.65
N LEU A 496 39.09 39.74 -30.13
CA LEU A 496 40.41 39.19 -29.92
C LEU A 496 40.52 37.85 -30.65
N ASN A 497 41.71 37.55 -31.16
CA ASN A 497 42.03 36.22 -31.68
C ASN A 497 42.37 35.24 -30.54
N PRO A 498 42.61 33.94 -30.84
CA PRO A 498 42.97 32.96 -29.82
C PRO A 498 44.28 33.23 -29.07
N LYS A 499 45.15 34.08 -29.65
CA LYS A 499 46.38 34.58 -29.00
C LYS A 499 46.13 35.81 -28.13
N LYS A 500 44.87 36.18 -27.89
CA LYS A 500 44.43 37.35 -27.11
C LYS A 500 44.93 38.69 -27.66
N THR A 501 45.22 38.78 -28.97
CA THR A 501 45.54 40.04 -29.64
C THR A 501 44.28 40.63 -30.28
N VAL A 502 44.09 41.94 -30.14
CA VAL A 502 42.90 42.65 -30.61
C VAL A 502 42.85 42.68 -32.14
N LYS A 503 41.76 42.15 -32.72
CA LYS A 503 41.42 42.23 -34.16
C LYS A 503 40.86 43.62 -34.51
N TRP A 504 39.89 44.09 -33.73
CA TRP A 504 39.25 45.39 -33.89
C TRP A 504 38.67 45.90 -32.56
N PHE A 505 38.37 47.20 -32.50
CA PHE A 505 37.87 47.90 -31.32
C PHE A 505 36.89 49.01 -31.74
N ASN A 506 35.68 48.98 -31.18
CA ASN A 506 34.62 49.96 -31.42
C ASN A 506 34.21 50.65 -30.13
N GLU A 507 33.82 51.92 -30.23
CA GLU A 507 33.27 52.74 -29.14
C GLU A 507 31.84 53.16 -29.47
N TYR A 508 30.99 53.19 -28.45
CA TYR A 508 29.60 53.61 -28.54
C TYR A 508 29.31 54.66 -27.46
N ASP A 509 28.90 55.84 -27.91
CA ASP A 509 28.45 56.95 -27.09
C ASP A 509 26.96 57.14 -27.36
N ILE A 510 26.11 56.70 -26.42
CA ILE A 510 24.65 56.70 -26.59
C ILE A 510 24.07 57.94 -25.90
N GLU A 511 23.59 58.87 -26.71
CA GLU A 511 22.88 60.06 -26.26
C GLU A 511 21.39 59.75 -26.04
N ILE A 512 20.82 60.22 -24.93
CA ILE A 512 19.41 59.99 -24.56
C ILE A 512 18.47 60.97 -25.26
N ASP A 513 18.98 62.17 -25.57
CA ASP A 513 18.32 63.34 -26.11
C ASP A 513 19.26 64.00 -27.13
N SER A 514 18.72 64.54 -28.23
CA SER A 514 19.41 65.35 -29.23
C SER A 514 20.11 66.60 -28.66
N ALA A 515 19.81 67.00 -27.43
CA ALA A 515 20.46 68.08 -26.68
C ALA A 515 21.75 67.66 -25.95
N GLY A 516 22.16 66.38 -26.01
CA GLY A 516 23.48 65.93 -25.54
C GLY A 516 23.67 65.91 -24.02
N THR A 517 22.63 65.61 -23.24
CA THR A 517 22.72 65.53 -21.76
C THR A 517 23.60 64.39 -21.26
N ASP A 518 24.33 64.66 -20.17
CA ASP A 518 25.23 63.73 -19.49
C ASP A 518 24.55 62.36 -19.20
N SER A 519 25.09 61.28 -19.78
CA SER A 519 24.56 59.91 -19.66
C SER A 519 25.62 58.91 -19.22
N ASN A 520 25.22 58.00 -18.33
CA ASN A 520 26.01 56.83 -17.94
C ASN A 520 25.61 55.64 -18.80
N ASN A 521 26.44 55.32 -19.79
CA ASN A 521 26.31 54.14 -20.63
C ASN A 521 27.03 52.94 -19.98
N SER A 522 26.34 51.80 -19.96
CA SER A 522 26.84 50.54 -19.42
C SER A 522 26.44 49.35 -20.30
N VAL A 523 27.30 48.32 -20.37
CA VAL A 523 26.98 47.08 -21.07
C VAL A 523 26.17 46.18 -20.14
N ALA A 524 24.90 45.99 -20.44
CA ALA A 524 24.00 45.19 -19.61
C ALA A 524 24.09 43.69 -19.95
N ALA A 525 24.00 43.36 -21.24
CA ALA A 525 24.04 41.99 -21.74
C ALA A 525 24.76 41.92 -23.10
N ILE A 526 25.36 40.77 -23.38
CA ILE A 526 26.04 40.47 -24.65
C ILE A 526 25.79 39.01 -25.02
N THR A 527 25.70 38.69 -26.31
CA THR A 527 25.53 37.32 -26.80
C THR A 527 26.23 37.14 -28.15
N LEU A 528 26.68 35.91 -28.42
CA LEU A 528 27.26 35.54 -29.72
C LEU A 528 26.16 35.32 -30.76
N THR A 529 26.52 35.53 -32.02
CA THR A 529 25.68 35.23 -33.18
C THR A 529 26.52 34.53 -34.24
N ASN A 530 25.87 33.89 -35.21
CA ASN A 530 26.55 33.24 -36.33
C ASN A 530 27.42 34.22 -37.14
N GLU A 531 27.08 35.51 -37.14
CA GLU A 531 27.74 36.54 -37.94
C GLU A 531 28.61 37.51 -37.13
N GLY A 532 28.68 37.38 -35.80
CA GLY A 532 29.36 38.34 -34.93
C GLY A 532 28.84 38.34 -33.50
N VAL A 533 28.56 39.52 -32.94
CA VAL A 533 28.18 39.69 -31.53
C VAL A 533 27.12 40.79 -31.37
N ALA A 534 26.16 40.57 -30.48
CA ALA A 534 25.14 41.55 -30.14
C ALA A 534 25.20 41.93 -28.67
N LEU A 535 24.89 43.19 -28.35
CA LEU A 535 24.89 43.73 -26.99
C LEU A 535 23.72 44.67 -26.73
N LEU A 536 23.33 44.74 -25.46
CA LEU A 536 22.39 45.73 -24.93
C LEU A 536 23.17 46.76 -24.13
N ILE A 537 23.12 48.01 -24.58
CA ILE A 537 23.66 49.16 -23.85
C ILE A 537 22.53 49.81 -23.08
N HIS A 538 22.69 49.91 -21.77
CA HIS A 538 21.79 50.64 -20.90
C HIS A 538 22.37 52.03 -20.60
N SER A 539 21.61 53.06 -20.91
CA SER A 539 22.00 54.46 -20.74
C SER A 539 21.06 55.13 -19.74
N LYS A 540 21.61 55.65 -18.63
CA LYS A 540 20.85 56.39 -17.62
C LYS A 540 21.29 57.86 -17.62
N GLN A 541 20.32 58.78 -17.65
CA GLN A 541 20.60 60.21 -17.54
C GLN A 541 21.07 60.54 -16.12
N MET A 542 22.11 61.36 -15.97
CA MET A 542 22.66 61.66 -14.63
C MET A 542 21.69 62.47 -13.75
N ASP A 543 20.94 63.40 -14.35
CA ASP A 543 20.08 64.34 -13.63
C ASP A 543 18.59 63.94 -13.58
N LYS A 544 18.19 62.87 -14.27
CA LYS A 544 16.80 62.43 -14.37
C LYS A 544 16.71 60.92 -14.26
N ASP A 545 15.61 60.40 -13.71
CA ASP A 545 15.34 58.97 -13.71
C ASP A 545 14.78 58.48 -15.06
N VAL A 546 15.45 58.90 -16.14
CA VAL A 546 15.16 58.48 -17.51
C VAL A 546 16.27 57.53 -17.94
N SER A 547 15.87 56.35 -18.37
CA SER A 547 16.76 55.32 -18.88
C SER A 547 16.29 54.85 -20.26
N ILE A 548 17.25 54.48 -21.10
CA ILE A 548 16.99 53.90 -22.41
C ILE A 548 17.88 52.68 -22.59
N THR A 549 17.42 51.72 -23.39
CA THR A 549 18.25 50.61 -23.82
C THR A 549 18.41 50.63 -25.34
N THR A 550 19.64 50.51 -25.80
CA THR A 550 19.98 50.41 -27.22
C THR A 550 20.51 49.02 -27.53
N PHE A 551 19.88 48.33 -28.47
CA PHE A 551 20.37 47.09 -29.07
C PHE A 551 21.41 47.42 -30.15
N ILE A 552 22.55 46.75 -30.10
CA ILE A 552 23.63 46.89 -31.07
C ILE A 552 24.03 45.49 -31.57
N HIS A 553 24.13 45.32 -32.89
CA HIS A 553 24.63 44.11 -33.53
C HIS A 553 25.83 44.44 -34.41
N VAL A 554 26.94 43.76 -34.17
CA VAL A 554 28.23 43.98 -34.81
C VAL A 554 28.69 42.69 -35.48
N LEU A 555 29.16 42.79 -36.73
CA LEU A 555 29.68 41.65 -37.47
C LEU A 555 31.07 41.22 -36.97
N GLN A 556 31.53 40.04 -37.37
CA GLN A 556 32.85 39.50 -37.00
C GLN A 556 34.03 40.39 -37.37
N ASP A 557 33.90 41.25 -38.38
CA ASP A 557 34.92 42.20 -38.83
C ASP A 557 34.89 43.55 -38.08
N GLY A 558 33.92 43.75 -37.19
CA GLY A 558 33.73 44.98 -36.43
C GLY A 558 32.78 45.97 -37.09
N THR A 559 32.19 45.66 -38.24
CA THR A 559 31.21 46.54 -38.87
C THR A 559 29.88 46.53 -38.11
N LEU A 560 29.30 47.72 -37.92
CA LEU A 560 27.99 47.88 -37.27
C LEU A 560 26.90 47.42 -38.25
N LYS A 561 26.23 46.30 -37.94
CA LYS A 561 25.07 45.84 -38.70
C LYS A 561 23.84 46.66 -38.35
N ASN A 562 23.64 46.91 -37.05
CA ASN A 562 22.44 47.57 -36.57
C ASN A 562 22.60 48.23 -35.21
N ALA A 563 21.87 49.33 -35.00
CA ALA A 563 21.68 49.99 -33.72
C ALA A 563 20.22 50.49 -33.61
N LYS A 564 19.48 50.01 -32.61
CA LYS A 564 18.06 50.37 -32.40
C LYS A 564 17.76 50.60 -30.93
N ARG A 565 17.04 51.69 -30.63
CA ARG A 565 16.49 51.96 -29.31
C ARG A 565 15.30 51.04 -29.07
N LEU A 566 15.27 50.39 -27.91
CA LEU A 566 14.20 49.49 -27.50
C LEU A 566 13.16 50.22 -26.65
N ASN A 567 11.90 49.82 -26.79
CA ASN A 567 10.76 50.33 -26.03
C ASN A 567 10.64 49.66 -24.64
N SER A 568 11.70 49.71 -23.83
CA SER A 568 11.64 49.33 -22.41
C SER A 568 12.55 50.24 -21.59
N ASN A 569 12.02 50.73 -20.47
CA ASN A 569 12.74 51.53 -19.48
C ASN A 569 13.26 50.68 -18.30
N LEU A 570 13.01 49.37 -18.33
CA LEU A 570 13.53 48.43 -17.35
C LEU A 570 15.00 48.13 -17.62
N PHE A 571 15.70 47.65 -16.60
CA PHE A 571 17.11 47.27 -16.71
C PHE A 571 17.26 45.95 -17.47
N PRO A 572 18.10 45.89 -18.53
CA PRO A 572 18.33 44.66 -19.28
C PRO A 572 19.13 43.65 -18.47
N ARG A 573 18.64 42.41 -18.38
CA ARG A 573 19.28 41.32 -17.63
C ARG A 573 20.01 40.32 -18.50
N LYS A 574 19.40 39.94 -19.61
CA LYS A 574 19.92 38.90 -20.50
C LYS A 574 19.58 39.18 -21.94
N LEU A 575 20.48 38.75 -22.81
CA LEU A 575 20.30 38.73 -24.25
C LEU A 575 20.58 37.31 -24.72
N LEU A 576 19.60 36.68 -25.38
CA LEU A 576 19.72 35.36 -25.99
C LEU A 576 19.65 35.52 -27.50
N PHE A 577 20.37 34.68 -28.24
CA PHE A 577 20.24 34.54 -29.69
C PHE A 577 19.63 33.18 -30.00
N ASN A 578 18.58 33.16 -30.82
CA ASN A 578 18.01 31.94 -31.37
C ASN A 578 18.51 31.80 -32.81
N GLU A 579 19.37 30.82 -33.04
CA GLU A 579 19.99 30.56 -34.33
C GLU A 579 18.96 30.15 -35.40
N GLU A 580 18.00 29.29 -35.05
CA GLU A 580 17.00 28.76 -35.98
C GLU A 580 16.11 29.86 -36.55
N GLN A 581 15.69 30.78 -35.69
CA GLN A 581 14.82 31.89 -36.07
C GLN A 581 15.59 33.16 -36.44
N SER A 582 16.91 33.17 -36.26
CA SER A 582 17.77 34.34 -36.43
C SER A 582 17.22 35.60 -35.72
N ASN A 583 16.71 35.41 -34.50
CA ASN A 583 16.16 36.49 -33.68
C ASN A 583 16.85 36.54 -32.32
N PHE A 584 16.65 37.64 -31.61
CA PHE A 584 17.16 37.85 -30.27
C PHE A 584 16.02 37.94 -29.28
N LEU A 585 16.29 37.53 -28.05
CA LEU A 585 15.40 37.77 -26.93
C LEU A 585 16.14 38.57 -25.86
N ALA A 586 15.64 39.77 -25.59
CA ALA A 586 16.11 40.62 -24.51
C ALA A 586 15.15 40.51 -23.32
N CYS A 587 15.70 40.18 -22.15
CA CYS A 587 14.96 40.07 -20.88
C CYS A 587 15.23 41.32 -20.04
N PHE A 588 14.19 42.01 -19.59
CA PHE A 588 14.30 43.23 -18.79
C PHE A 588 13.54 43.11 -17.48
N THR A 589 14.15 43.52 -16.37
CA THR A 589 13.44 43.62 -15.10
C THR A 589 14.14 44.54 -14.09
N GLY A 590 13.32 45.20 -13.25
CA GLY A 590 13.78 46.17 -12.26
C GLY A 590 14.28 47.48 -12.89
N ALA A 591 14.56 48.48 -12.06
CA ALA A 591 15.03 49.79 -12.51
C ALA A 591 16.57 49.94 -12.55
N THR A 592 17.30 49.07 -11.83
CA THR A 592 18.75 49.18 -11.66
C THR A 592 19.43 47.81 -11.84
N ALA A 593 20.77 47.80 -11.90
CA ALA A 593 21.56 46.58 -11.98
C ALA A 593 21.37 45.65 -10.76
N ASN A 594 20.99 46.18 -9.60
CA ASN A 594 20.71 45.40 -8.40
C ASN A 594 19.20 45.15 -8.28
N MET A 595 18.79 43.88 -8.22
CA MET A 595 17.38 43.53 -8.14
C MET A 595 16.94 43.38 -6.68
N VAL A 596 15.78 43.95 -6.33
CA VAL A 596 15.17 43.81 -5.02
C VAL A 596 14.14 42.69 -5.06
N ASN A 597 14.49 41.51 -4.54
CA ASN A 597 13.64 40.31 -4.60
C ASN A 597 12.34 40.40 -3.78
N SER A 598 12.26 41.34 -2.83
CA SER A 598 11.10 41.56 -1.97
C SER A 598 9.99 42.40 -2.62
N GLU A 599 10.26 43.01 -3.77
CA GLU A 599 9.32 43.90 -4.44
C GLU A 599 8.65 43.24 -5.64
N ARG A 600 7.51 43.80 -6.06
CA ARG A 600 6.85 43.41 -7.30
C ARG A 600 7.63 43.96 -8.48
N ASN A 601 8.32 43.08 -9.19
CA ASN A 601 9.15 43.46 -10.33
C ASN A 601 8.40 43.21 -11.64
N LYS A 602 8.34 44.23 -12.50
CA LYS A 602 7.90 44.07 -13.88
C LYS A 602 8.98 43.31 -14.67
N LEU A 603 8.55 42.38 -15.50
CA LEU A 603 9.38 41.61 -16.42
C LEU A 603 8.90 41.89 -17.84
N ASP A 604 9.78 42.39 -18.70
CA ASP A 604 9.53 42.50 -20.14
C ASP A 604 10.45 41.54 -20.89
N LEU A 605 9.89 40.69 -21.73
CA LEU A 605 10.61 39.93 -22.74
C LEU A 605 10.36 40.57 -24.09
N VAL A 606 11.42 41.01 -24.75
CA VAL A 606 11.36 41.66 -26.07
C VAL A 606 12.04 40.77 -27.09
N ASN A 607 11.28 40.32 -28.09
CA ASN A 607 11.85 39.66 -29.25
C ASN A 607 12.28 40.70 -30.29
N ILE A 608 13.50 40.54 -30.80
CA ILE A 608 14.13 41.46 -31.73
C ILE A 608 14.52 40.65 -32.97
N ASN A 609 14.02 41.02 -34.15
CA ASN A 609 14.38 40.32 -35.38
C ASN A 609 15.83 40.61 -35.82
N SER A 610 16.29 39.96 -36.89
CA SER A 610 17.64 40.19 -37.45
C SER A 610 17.88 41.63 -37.95
N LEU A 611 16.81 42.40 -38.18
CA LEU A 611 16.82 43.82 -38.54
C LEU A 611 16.71 44.74 -37.32
N GLY A 612 16.82 44.21 -36.10
CA GLY A 612 16.78 44.95 -34.82
C GLY A 612 15.43 45.55 -34.47
N GLU A 613 14.37 45.20 -35.21
CA GLU A 613 13.01 45.65 -34.93
C GLU A 613 12.37 44.75 -33.88
N GLN A 614 11.57 45.35 -33.01
CA GLN A 614 10.82 44.61 -32.00
C GLN A 614 9.66 43.85 -32.66
N ALA A 615 9.74 42.52 -32.68
CA ALA A 615 8.70 41.68 -33.28
C ALA A 615 7.51 41.48 -32.33
N TRP A 616 7.79 41.23 -31.05
CA TRP A 616 6.77 41.10 -30.01
C TRP A 616 7.35 41.41 -28.63
N VAL A 617 6.46 41.74 -27.70
CA VAL A 617 6.78 41.98 -26.29
C VAL A 617 5.82 41.17 -25.42
N TYR A 618 6.36 40.40 -24.49
CA TYR A 618 5.61 39.79 -23.39
C TYR A 618 5.93 40.53 -22.10
N SER A 619 4.90 40.94 -21.36
CA SER A 619 5.04 41.64 -20.09
C SER A 619 4.33 40.89 -18.98
N ASP A 620 4.99 40.73 -17.84
CA ASP A 620 4.44 40.13 -16.63
C ASP A 620 4.86 40.95 -15.40
N SER A 621 4.17 40.81 -14.27
CA SER A 621 4.46 41.55 -13.05
C SER A 621 4.13 40.73 -11.82
N GLU A 622 5.16 40.18 -11.21
CA GLU A 622 5.06 39.29 -10.05
C GLU A 622 6.04 39.69 -8.93
N THR A 623 5.75 39.26 -7.72
CA THR A 623 6.63 39.46 -6.56
C THR A 623 7.72 38.40 -6.56
N GLY A 624 8.97 38.84 -6.70
CA GLY A 624 10.10 37.93 -6.81
C GLY A 624 11.23 38.47 -7.67
N GLY A 625 12.27 37.66 -7.79
CA GLY A 625 13.47 37.96 -8.56
C GLY A 625 13.58 37.12 -9.84
N TYR A 626 13.89 37.77 -10.96
CA TYR A 626 14.40 37.10 -12.16
C TYR A 626 15.71 36.36 -11.85
N VAL A 627 15.77 35.09 -12.20
CA VAL A 627 16.99 34.28 -12.07
C VAL A 627 17.65 34.17 -13.42
N ASP A 628 16.95 33.57 -14.38
CA ASP A 628 17.51 33.35 -15.71
C ASP A 628 16.44 33.12 -16.78
N ALA A 629 16.85 33.14 -18.04
CA ALA A 629 16.06 32.75 -19.20
C ALA A 629 16.88 31.82 -20.09
N VAL A 630 16.27 30.72 -20.54
CA VAL A 630 16.90 29.71 -21.40
C VAL A 630 15.99 29.37 -22.57
N THR A 631 16.58 29.16 -23.74
CA THR A 631 15.86 28.65 -24.92
C THR A 631 15.62 27.15 -24.78
N THR A 632 14.48 26.66 -25.23
CA THR A 632 14.10 25.24 -25.26
C THR A 632 13.41 24.92 -26.60
N GLN A 633 13.15 23.65 -26.89
CA GLN A 633 12.38 23.25 -28.08
C GLN A 633 10.94 23.81 -28.09
N ASN A 634 10.39 24.14 -26.92
CA ASN A 634 9.01 24.61 -26.76
C ASN A 634 8.93 26.13 -26.48
N GLY A 635 9.99 26.87 -26.81
CA GLY A 635 10.05 28.32 -26.65
C GLY A 635 11.12 28.76 -25.64
N ILE A 636 10.79 29.75 -24.82
CA ILE A 636 11.70 30.33 -23.83
C ILE A 636 11.19 29.99 -22.45
N LEU A 637 12.06 29.41 -21.63
CA LEU A 637 11.79 29.18 -20.22
C LEU A 637 12.37 30.32 -19.39
N ILE A 638 11.51 31.04 -18.68
CA ILE A 638 11.89 32.04 -17.68
C ILE A 638 11.88 31.38 -16.32
N ILE A 639 12.93 31.61 -15.54
CA ILE A 639 13.11 31.12 -14.18
C ILE A 639 13.08 32.31 -13.23
N ARG A 640 12.18 32.26 -12.25
CA ARG A 640 12.01 33.29 -11.22
C ARG A 640 11.99 32.68 -9.83
N ASN A 641 12.59 33.35 -8.85
CA ASN A 641 12.32 33.09 -7.44
C ASN A 641 11.13 33.95 -7.03
N ILE A 642 10.02 33.34 -6.63
CA ILE A 642 8.81 34.04 -6.19
C ILE A 642 8.57 33.81 -4.69
N LEU A 643 7.94 34.79 -4.05
CA LEU A 643 7.51 34.70 -2.65
C LEU A 643 6.01 34.40 -2.61
N ALA A 644 5.64 33.16 -2.28
CA ALA A 644 4.26 32.71 -2.21
C ALA A 644 3.93 32.24 -0.78
N GLY A 645 3.04 32.95 -0.09
CA GLY A 645 2.58 32.57 1.26
C GLY A 645 3.69 32.54 2.33
N GLY A 646 4.74 33.35 2.18
CA GLY A 646 5.89 33.39 3.09
C GLY A 646 6.99 32.38 2.79
N ASN A 647 6.78 31.46 1.84
CA ASN A 647 7.79 30.52 1.37
C ASN A 647 8.41 30.97 0.03
N SER A 648 9.71 30.75 -0.12
CA SER A 648 10.39 30.90 -1.42
C SER A 648 9.98 29.74 -2.32
N SER A 649 9.65 30.02 -3.57
CA SER A 649 9.43 28.99 -4.59
C SER A 649 10.01 29.43 -5.91
N VAL A 650 10.29 28.48 -6.80
CA VAL A 650 10.81 28.74 -8.12
C VAL A 650 9.69 28.62 -9.12
N LEU A 651 9.40 29.69 -9.84
CA LEU A 651 8.44 29.71 -10.92
C LEU A 651 9.15 29.54 -12.25
N LEU A 652 8.75 28.52 -13.00
CA LEU A 652 9.19 28.25 -14.35
C LEU A 652 8.05 28.61 -15.31
N THR A 653 8.24 29.63 -16.15
CA THR A 653 7.23 30.10 -17.10
C THR A 653 7.72 29.88 -18.52
N THR A 654 6.97 29.13 -19.33
CA THR A 654 7.27 28.92 -20.75
C THR A 654 6.53 29.95 -21.59
N ILE A 655 7.29 30.67 -22.42
CA ILE A 655 6.79 31.64 -23.38
C ILE A 655 7.11 31.16 -24.79
N ASP A 656 6.10 31.09 -25.65
CA ASP A 656 6.27 30.86 -27.08
C ASP A 656 5.57 31.98 -27.85
N ASN A 657 6.28 32.56 -28.82
CA ASN A 657 5.77 33.64 -29.69
C ASN A 657 5.02 34.76 -28.93
N GLY A 658 5.59 35.22 -27.81
CA GLY A 658 5.03 36.28 -26.98
C GLY A 658 3.82 35.89 -26.12
N LYS A 659 3.48 34.60 -26.03
CA LYS A 659 2.39 34.09 -25.21
C LYS A 659 2.90 33.11 -24.16
N LYS A 660 2.38 33.23 -22.94
CA LYS A 660 2.57 32.21 -21.90
C LYS A 660 1.86 30.93 -22.31
N THR A 661 2.62 29.87 -22.53
CA THR A 661 2.09 28.54 -22.88
C THR A 661 1.96 27.65 -21.65
N ASN A 662 2.84 27.85 -20.67
CA ASN A 662 2.85 27.01 -19.47
C ASN A 662 3.52 27.70 -18.28
N GLU A 663 3.21 27.22 -17.08
CA GLU A 663 3.75 27.72 -15.84
C GLU A 663 3.75 26.63 -14.77
N LYS A 664 4.89 26.45 -14.10
CA LYS A 664 5.03 25.47 -13.03
C LYS A 664 5.87 26.02 -11.88
N SER A 665 5.33 25.93 -10.67
CA SER A 665 6.03 26.32 -9.45
C SER A 665 6.60 25.10 -8.72
N PHE A 666 7.83 25.23 -8.21
CA PHE A 666 8.48 24.25 -7.35
C PHE A 666 8.71 24.89 -5.98
N PHE A 667 8.19 24.27 -4.91
CA PHE A 667 8.52 24.70 -3.56
C PHE A 667 9.98 24.42 -3.28
N THR A 668 10.71 25.43 -2.83
CA THR A 668 12.06 25.29 -2.30
C THR A 668 12.03 25.66 -0.82
N ASN A 669 12.97 25.16 0.01
CA ASN A 669 13.04 25.68 1.37
C ASN A 669 13.50 27.14 1.30
N ALA A 670 13.11 27.98 2.27
CA ALA A 670 13.37 29.42 2.22
C ALA A 670 14.87 29.81 2.10
N ALA A 671 15.79 28.90 2.46
CA ALA A 671 17.24 29.06 2.27
C ALA A 671 17.73 28.81 0.82
N ASP A 672 16.87 28.25 -0.03
CA ASP A 672 17.19 27.70 -1.36
C ASP A 672 16.63 28.60 -2.48
N GLN A 673 16.96 29.90 -2.46
CA GLN A 673 16.73 30.72 -3.66
C GLN A 673 17.62 30.20 -4.78
N VAL A 674 17.04 29.95 -5.96
CA VAL A 674 17.82 29.56 -7.12
C VAL A 674 18.63 30.75 -7.56
N ASN A 675 19.94 30.63 -7.49
CA ASN A 675 20.86 31.67 -7.90
C ASN A 675 21.29 31.48 -9.36
N ARG A 676 21.30 30.23 -9.84
CA ARG A 676 21.80 29.91 -11.18
C ARG A 676 20.95 28.84 -11.86
N VAL A 677 20.88 28.97 -13.19
CA VAL A 677 20.28 27.98 -14.07
C VAL A 677 21.34 27.51 -15.05
N PHE A 678 21.49 26.21 -15.18
CA PHE A 678 22.35 25.60 -16.17
C PHE A 678 21.50 24.81 -17.16
N LYS A 679 21.49 25.24 -18.42
CA LYS A 679 20.85 24.48 -19.50
C LYS A 679 21.79 23.34 -19.88
N LEU A 680 21.35 22.10 -19.65
CA LEU A 680 22.13 20.92 -20.00
C LEU A 680 21.88 20.50 -21.45
N ASN A 681 20.62 20.54 -21.87
CA ASN A 681 20.17 20.33 -23.25
C ASN A 681 18.75 20.94 -23.40
N ASP A 682 18.11 20.69 -24.55
CA ASP A 682 16.76 21.22 -24.81
C ASP A 682 15.64 20.55 -24.01
N SER A 683 15.93 19.47 -23.28
CA SER A 683 14.97 18.69 -22.49
C SER A 683 15.25 18.72 -20.98
N SER A 684 16.33 19.36 -20.52
CA SER A 684 16.72 19.37 -19.10
C SER A 684 17.50 20.62 -18.69
N ILE A 685 17.20 21.08 -17.48
CA ILE A 685 17.90 22.16 -16.80
C ILE A 685 18.25 21.75 -15.37
N SER A 686 19.29 22.36 -14.85
CA SER A 686 19.66 22.27 -13.44
C SER A 686 19.54 23.64 -12.78
N LEU A 687 18.75 23.69 -11.72
CA LEU A 687 18.55 24.87 -10.88
C LEU A 687 19.43 24.71 -9.65
N MET A 688 20.22 25.74 -9.32
CA MET A 688 21.17 25.69 -8.21
C MET A 688 20.89 26.78 -7.19
N GLY A 689 20.81 26.39 -5.92
CA GLY A 689 20.78 27.28 -4.77
C GLY A 689 22.09 28.05 -4.56
N ALA A 690 22.06 29.05 -3.66
CA ALA A 690 23.23 29.88 -3.33
C ALA A 690 24.38 29.11 -2.66
N ASP A 691 24.06 28.03 -1.95
CA ASP A 691 25.02 27.13 -1.28
C ASP A 691 25.51 25.98 -2.19
N TYR A 692 24.95 25.87 -3.40
CA TYR A 692 25.19 24.83 -4.39
C TYR A 692 24.86 23.40 -3.92
N PHE A 693 24.25 23.23 -2.75
CA PHE A 693 23.81 21.92 -2.25
C PHE A 693 22.35 21.63 -2.64
N SER A 694 21.56 22.68 -2.83
CA SER A 694 20.18 22.59 -3.31
C SER A 694 20.14 22.58 -4.83
N ILE A 695 20.46 21.42 -5.43
CA ILE A 695 20.34 21.17 -6.86
C ILE A 695 18.94 20.63 -7.14
N VAL A 696 18.09 21.46 -7.76
CA VAL A 696 16.81 21.00 -8.32
C VAL A 696 17.01 20.79 -9.80
N ASN A 697 17.16 19.53 -10.18
CA ASN A 697 17.14 19.17 -11.59
C ASN A 697 15.68 19.10 -12.06
N ALA A 698 15.35 19.77 -13.16
CA ALA A 698 14.04 19.66 -13.80
C ALA A 698 14.15 19.07 -15.23
N LYS A 699 13.49 17.93 -15.47
CA LYS A 699 13.17 17.47 -16.83
C LYS A 699 12.10 18.40 -17.36
N LEU A 700 12.35 18.99 -18.52
CA LEU A 700 11.42 19.94 -19.10
C LEU A 700 10.09 19.27 -19.51
N GLU A 701 10.10 17.96 -19.79
CA GLU A 701 8.89 17.12 -19.94
C GLU A 701 7.98 17.12 -18.69
N MET A 702 8.52 17.35 -17.49
CA MET A 702 7.67 17.49 -16.30
C MET A 702 7.04 18.88 -16.22
N ILE A 703 7.55 19.85 -16.97
CA ILE A 703 7.02 21.20 -17.03
C ILE A 703 5.96 21.24 -18.12
N TYR A 704 6.26 20.73 -19.32
CA TYR A 704 5.31 20.63 -20.44
C TYR A 704 4.19 19.61 -20.15
N PRO A 705 2.96 19.85 -20.62
CA PRO A 705 1.84 18.92 -20.46
C PRO A 705 2.00 17.62 -21.24
#